data_AF-A0A1J9SM06-F1
#
_entry.id   AF-A0A1J9SM06-F1
#
_cell.length_a   1.000
_cell.length_b   1.000
_cell.length_c   1.000
_cell.angle_alpha   90.00
_cell.angle_beta   90.00
_cell.angle_gamma   90.00
#
_symmetry.space_group_name_H-M   'P 1'
#
loop_
_entity.id
_entity.type
_entity.pdbx_description
1 polymer ?
#
loop_
_entity_poly.entity_id
_entity_poly.type
_entity_poly.pdbx_seq_one_letter_code
_entity_poly.pdbx_strand_id
1 'polypeptide(L)'
;MTEQEEYRIHTLGFIGCGKLGSALLQGLLLNPPPPHLQHIHITVRTPSTAARIESTLLSPAAAAPIPTTITNSVDDNNSLIATCLASSAVILACKPTQHAAILSTPGLAAALAGKPLISLLGGVTEQQLAASLASSSSPPSTQSPSPSPSPTPNNTAAVIIRAMPNAAAAVRRSTTLLASSEPIFPAVRALFATLGTAHVVVAPALEAAAVVAASGPAFFARVLGAAAGALGDVLPGGGGKLAAAAEEDELERERLAVRLAAGAMGGAAALVEDGGWAPEEVVGRVASTGGSTERGLAVLEGWGVERAVGECVRVTLEAARELGGKGGAAGDVKDEGVVGAAAVPADGMMDAVVLEGEGRVAVKRRPVPGVEGPGEVLVKVEFSGLCGSDLHLYRGTEDCGTDFILGHEFTGRVVDAGKDVKKFAVGDRVVAAFTTSCGQCFYCKADLSSRCTSCMVFGTPKLGGAQSQYVRVPFADTTLTKAPANIHPRNLILMADIFPTGFFAARNAFSRLPAHRARTSTVAVIGCGPVGLCALAATTSTHAPAHLLAIDAVPSRLQNAASLGAEAFNYSTQRGDLDARIAHLTQGRGVDVVLELVGAKPALGMAFEIVRPGGVISSVGVHSTEFPFTATQAYDKNVTLHMGRCPVASVFPEALECLEKVQDKLGFLTETVVPLSQAVEYYEVFNRMEVQKVIFDAEK
;
A
#
# COMPACT_ATOMS: atom_id res chain seq x y z
N MET A 1 52.26 0.91 2.57
CA MET A 1 51.57 0.78 3.88
C MET A 1 51.47 -0.70 4.16
N THR A 2 51.96 -1.12 5.32
CA THR A 2 51.99 -2.52 5.76
C THR A 2 50.56 -3.04 5.96
N GLU A 3 50.34 -4.34 5.72
CA GLU A 3 49.05 -5.08 5.76
C GLU A 3 48.28 -5.03 7.10
N GLN A 4 48.70 -4.21 8.08
CA GLN A 4 48.09 -4.13 9.41
C GLN A 4 47.61 -2.72 9.82
N GLU A 5 47.79 -1.70 8.97
CA GLU A 5 47.17 -0.38 9.14
C GLU A 5 45.88 -0.20 8.29
N GLU A 6 45.28 -1.31 7.83
CA GLU A 6 44.13 -1.32 6.91
C GLU A 6 42.88 -0.62 7.50
N TYR A 7 42.81 0.69 7.27
CA TYR A 7 41.67 1.60 7.35
C TYR A 7 40.66 1.32 8.48
N ARG A 8 41.04 1.65 9.72
CA ARG A 8 40.05 1.78 10.80
C ARG A 8 39.09 2.92 10.48
N ILE A 9 37.78 2.63 10.42
CA ILE A 9 36.74 3.64 10.28
C ILE A 9 36.51 4.27 11.65
N HIS A 10 37.20 5.38 11.93
CA HIS A 10 37.05 6.14 13.18
C HIS A 10 35.83 7.05 13.17
N THR A 11 35.55 7.65 12.01
CA THR A 11 34.46 8.58 11.82
C THR A 11 33.70 8.28 10.53
N LEU A 12 32.38 8.16 10.61
CA LEU A 12 31.50 7.81 9.50
C LEU A 12 30.57 8.96 9.13
N GLY A 13 30.63 9.41 7.88
CA GLY A 13 29.77 10.49 7.36
C GLY A 13 28.59 9.94 6.58
N PHE A 14 27.39 10.46 6.79
CA PHE A 14 26.18 10.14 6.02
C PHE A 14 25.74 11.36 5.21
N ILE A 15 25.61 11.19 3.89
CA ILE A 15 25.16 12.26 2.98
C ILE A 15 23.83 11.90 2.34
N GLY A 16 22.89 12.85 2.40
CA GLY A 16 21.60 12.76 1.72
C GLY A 16 20.69 11.68 2.30
N CYS A 17 20.91 11.34 3.58
CA CYS A 17 20.29 10.20 4.26
C CYS A 17 18.76 10.19 4.07
N GLY A 18 18.26 9.25 3.27
CA GLY A 18 16.83 8.93 3.13
C GLY A 18 16.41 7.70 3.95
N LYS A 19 15.30 7.04 3.58
CA LYS A 19 14.76 5.86 4.30
C LYS A 19 15.80 4.76 4.54
N LEU A 20 16.64 4.47 3.55
CA LEU A 20 17.65 3.41 3.62
C LEU A 20 18.83 3.78 4.53
N GLY A 21 19.30 5.03 4.46
CA GLY A 21 20.32 5.54 5.37
C GLY A 21 19.84 5.55 6.83
N SER A 22 18.57 5.91 7.06
CA SER A 22 17.96 5.87 8.40
C SER A 22 17.88 4.45 8.96
N ALA A 23 17.56 3.45 8.13
CA ALA A 23 17.53 2.05 8.56
C ALA A 23 18.93 1.52 8.92
N LEU A 24 19.96 1.85 8.13
CA LEU A 24 21.35 1.52 8.44
C LEU A 24 21.82 2.20 9.73
N LEU A 25 21.53 3.49 9.89
CA LEU A 25 21.83 4.23 11.12
C LEU A 25 21.17 3.60 12.34
N GLN A 26 19.90 3.26 12.25
CA GLN A 26 19.18 2.58 13.34
C GLN A 26 19.83 1.24 13.68
N GLY A 27 20.23 0.45 12.68
CA GLY A 27 20.96 -0.80 12.89
C GLY A 27 22.29 -0.60 13.62
N LEU A 28 23.06 0.43 13.24
CA LEU A 28 24.33 0.77 13.90
C LEU A 28 24.15 1.25 15.35
N LEU A 29 23.07 1.96 15.67
CA LEU A 29 22.80 2.51 17.01
C LEU A 29 22.27 1.47 18.00
N LEU A 30 21.51 0.49 17.52
CA LEU A 30 20.95 -0.57 18.37
C LEU A 30 21.98 -1.67 18.69
N ASN A 31 23.12 -1.70 17.98
CA ASN A 31 24.18 -2.70 18.12
C ASN A 31 25.48 -2.10 18.66
N PRO A 32 26.38 -2.92 19.23
CA PRO A 32 27.74 -2.45 19.49
C PRO A 32 28.37 -2.04 18.14
N PRO A 33 28.79 -0.77 17.99
CA PRO A 33 29.46 -0.33 16.77
C PRO A 33 30.77 -1.09 16.59
N PRO A 34 31.38 -1.07 15.38
CA PRO A 34 32.74 -1.57 15.21
C PRO A 34 33.65 -0.97 16.29
N PRO A 35 34.56 -1.74 16.91
CA PRO A 35 35.29 -1.34 18.12
C PRO A 35 36.16 -0.08 17.97
N HIS A 36 36.25 0.50 16.78
CA HIS A 36 37.03 1.68 16.44
C HIS A 36 36.19 2.87 15.96
N LEU A 37 34.88 2.72 15.75
CA LEU A 37 33.98 3.79 15.33
C LEU A 37 33.63 4.68 16.53
N GLN A 38 34.08 5.93 16.49
CA GLN A 38 33.94 6.89 17.58
C GLN A 38 32.92 7.98 17.27
N HIS A 39 32.80 8.40 16.00
CA HIS A 39 31.95 9.53 15.62
C HIS A 39 31.11 9.23 14.36
N ILE A 40 29.89 9.77 14.32
CA ILE A 40 29.01 9.73 13.15
C ILE A 40 28.57 11.16 12.83
N HIS A 41 28.84 11.61 11.61
CA HIS A 41 28.33 12.89 11.08
C HIS A 41 27.20 12.62 10.10
N ILE A 42 26.10 13.38 10.19
CA ILE A 42 24.92 13.18 9.34
C ILE A 42 24.54 14.50 8.69
N THR A 43 24.47 14.52 7.36
CA THR A 43 23.91 15.64 6.59
C THR A 43 22.66 15.20 5.85
N VAL A 44 21.55 15.85 6.14
CA VAL A 44 20.22 15.57 5.58
C VAL A 44 19.76 16.70 4.68
N ARG A 45 18.99 16.36 3.63
CA ARG A 45 18.50 17.35 2.67
C ARG A 45 17.16 17.97 3.05
N THR A 46 16.38 17.35 3.93
CA THR A 46 15.05 17.86 4.30
C THR A 46 14.88 17.91 5.82
N PRO A 47 14.22 18.96 6.36
CA PRO A 47 13.86 19.04 7.78
C PRO A 47 13.02 17.85 8.25
N SER A 48 12.16 17.31 7.38
CA SER A 48 11.36 16.12 7.65
C SER A 48 12.19 14.85 7.85
N THR A 49 13.36 14.76 7.20
CA THR A 49 14.27 13.63 7.38
C THR A 49 15.14 13.82 8.61
N ALA A 50 15.54 15.07 8.91
CA ALA A 50 16.21 15.44 10.15
C ALA A 50 15.39 14.98 11.38
N ALA A 51 14.11 15.36 11.44
CA ALA A 51 13.21 15.05 12.55
C ALA A 51 13.02 13.54 12.77
N ARG A 52 13.01 12.73 11.69
CA ARG A 52 12.90 11.26 11.78
C ARG A 52 14.18 10.62 12.30
N ILE A 53 15.33 11.14 11.93
CA ILE A 53 16.62 10.66 12.42
C ILE A 53 16.75 11.01 13.91
N GLU A 54 16.42 12.25 14.30
CA GLU A 54 16.38 12.68 15.71
C GLU A 54 15.45 11.82 16.56
N SER A 55 14.22 11.54 16.09
CA SER A 55 13.29 10.67 16.84
C SER A 55 13.79 9.24 17.01
N THR A 56 14.58 8.74 16.05
CA THR A 56 15.17 7.40 16.10
C THR A 56 16.31 7.35 17.11
N LEU A 57 17.12 8.41 17.17
CA LEU A 57 18.24 8.57 18.11
C LEU A 57 17.78 8.76 19.56
N LEU A 58 16.62 9.39 19.77
CA LEU A 58 16.03 9.65 21.09
C LEU A 58 15.20 8.47 21.63
N SER A 59 15.14 7.35 20.91
CA SER A 59 14.38 6.17 21.32
C SER A 59 15.02 5.49 22.55
N PRO A 60 14.23 5.03 23.54
CA PRO A 60 14.72 4.28 24.71
C PRO A 60 15.53 3.02 24.37
N ALA A 61 15.40 2.52 23.13
CA ALA A 61 16.12 1.34 22.65
C ALA A 61 17.58 1.61 22.21
N ALA A 62 18.01 2.87 22.08
CA ALA A 62 19.38 3.27 21.73
C ALA A 62 20.34 3.13 22.93
N ALA A 63 20.56 1.90 23.40
CA ALA A 63 21.26 1.62 24.65
C ALA A 63 22.81 1.64 24.56
N ALA A 64 23.41 2.16 23.47
CA ALA A 64 24.87 2.21 23.32
C ALA A 64 25.40 3.67 23.42
N PRO A 65 26.42 3.95 24.25
CA PRO A 65 27.00 5.27 24.37
C PRO A 65 27.96 5.52 23.19
N ILE A 66 27.43 5.90 22.03
CA ILE A 66 28.25 6.47 20.96
C ILE A 66 28.35 7.98 21.24
N PRO A 67 29.56 8.57 21.35
CA PRO A 67 29.72 10.02 21.43
C PRO A 67 29.36 10.61 20.06
N THR A 68 28.07 10.79 19.84
CA THR A 68 27.48 11.16 18.56
C THR A 68 27.32 12.67 18.52
N THR A 69 28.20 13.37 17.81
CA THR A 69 27.98 14.77 17.46
C THR A 69 27.16 14.81 16.18
N ILE A 70 25.84 14.93 16.32
CA ILE A 70 24.92 15.08 15.19
C ILE A 70 24.87 16.57 14.82
N THR A 71 25.47 16.93 13.70
CA THR A 71 25.35 18.26 13.11
C THR A 71 24.29 18.24 12.01
N ASN A 72 23.05 18.58 12.36
CA ASN A 72 21.95 18.74 11.41
C ASN A 72 22.08 20.09 10.70
N SER A 73 22.37 20.07 9.40
CA SER A 73 22.31 21.26 8.56
C SER A 73 21.43 21.02 7.35
N VAL A 74 20.63 22.03 7.01
CA VAL A 74 19.74 22.02 5.84
C VAL A 74 20.54 22.55 4.66
N ASP A 75 20.93 21.61 3.79
CA ASP A 75 21.30 21.78 2.37
C ASP A 75 22.08 23.06 2.01
N ASP A 76 23.28 23.23 2.59
CA ASP A 76 24.30 24.10 2.01
C ASP A 76 25.57 23.31 1.61
N ASN A 77 26.27 23.81 0.59
CA ASN A 77 27.47 23.15 0.06
C ASN A 77 28.56 22.98 1.13
N ASN A 78 28.65 23.93 2.07
CA ASN A 78 29.66 23.94 3.13
C ASN A 78 29.49 22.75 4.08
N SER A 79 28.25 22.41 4.41
CA SER A 79 27.92 21.29 5.28
C SER A 79 28.28 19.93 4.69
N LEU A 80 28.04 19.74 3.38
CA LEU A 80 28.41 18.51 2.68
C LEU A 80 29.93 18.30 2.70
N ILE A 81 30.68 19.37 2.43
CA ILE A 81 32.15 19.36 2.45
C ILE A 81 32.65 19.11 3.87
N ALA A 82 32.10 19.79 4.89
CA ALA A 82 32.49 19.62 6.28
C ALA A 82 32.31 18.17 6.76
N THR A 83 31.18 17.54 6.43
CA THR A 83 30.93 16.12 6.73
C THR A 83 31.94 15.20 6.06
N CYS A 84 32.26 15.43 4.78
CA CYS A 84 33.30 14.67 4.09
C CYS A 84 34.69 14.84 4.72
N LEU A 85 35.07 16.07 5.07
CA LEU A 85 36.38 16.36 5.66
C LEU A 85 36.54 15.72 7.05
N ALA A 86 35.50 15.78 7.89
CA ALA A 86 35.50 15.21 9.23
C ALA A 86 35.43 13.67 9.26
N SER A 87 35.12 13.03 8.14
CA SER A 87 34.89 11.58 8.07
C SER A 87 36.05 10.80 7.46
N SER A 88 36.27 9.58 7.94
CA SER A 88 37.23 8.61 7.40
C SER A 88 36.63 7.71 6.32
N ALA A 89 35.31 7.54 6.33
CA ALA A 89 34.53 6.91 5.27
C ALA A 89 33.18 7.65 5.14
N VAL A 90 32.60 7.66 3.94
CA VAL A 90 31.35 8.37 3.66
C VAL A 90 30.33 7.44 3.03
N ILE A 91 29.11 7.43 3.57
CA ILE A 91 27.96 6.72 3.04
C ILE A 91 27.07 7.70 2.28
N LEU A 92 26.90 7.46 1.00
CA LEU A 92 25.95 8.15 0.15
C LEU A 92 24.61 7.39 0.16
N ALA A 93 23.62 7.96 0.85
CA ALA A 93 22.33 7.32 1.11
C ALA A 93 21.14 8.13 0.57
N CYS A 94 21.28 8.68 -0.65
CA CYS A 94 20.27 9.47 -1.35
C CYS A 94 19.39 8.63 -2.29
N LYS A 95 18.48 9.25 -3.06
CA LYS A 95 17.79 8.53 -4.16
C LYS A 95 18.71 8.39 -5.38
N PRO A 96 18.56 7.35 -6.22
CA PRO A 96 19.33 7.21 -7.47
C PRO A 96 19.28 8.46 -8.36
N THR A 97 18.15 9.16 -8.42
CA THR A 97 18.01 10.40 -9.22
C THR A 97 18.76 11.60 -8.67
N GLN A 98 19.34 11.52 -7.46
CA GLN A 98 19.94 12.65 -6.75
C GLN A 98 21.47 12.57 -6.64
N HIS A 99 22.08 11.42 -6.97
CA HIS A 99 23.52 11.23 -6.76
C HIS A 99 24.36 12.22 -7.57
N ALA A 100 24.01 12.47 -8.83
CA ALA A 100 24.77 13.34 -9.72
C ALA A 100 24.85 14.76 -9.16
N ALA A 101 23.70 15.34 -8.75
CA ALA A 101 23.64 16.68 -8.18
C ALA A 101 24.40 16.84 -6.85
N ILE A 102 24.52 15.76 -6.06
CA ILE A 102 25.31 15.76 -4.82
C ILE A 102 26.80 15.66 -5.14
N LEU A 103 27.19 14.69 -5.97
CA LEU A 103 28.60 14.42 -6.27
C LEU A 103 29.23 15.51 -7.15
N SER A 104 28.40 16.28 -7.89
CA SER A 104 28.84 17.44 -8.65
C SER A 104 29.03 18.71 -7.79
N THR A 105 28.81 18.67 -6.47
CA THR A 105 28.99 19.83 -5.60
C THR A 105 30.46 20.31 -5.64
N PRO A 106 30.73 21.60 -5.92
CA PRO A 106 32.09 22.12 -5.99
C PRO A 106 32.88 21.85 -4.70
N GLY A 107 34.10 21.32 -4.83
CA GLY A 107 34.97 21.00 -3.69
C GLY A 107 34.68 19.67 -2.99
N LEU A 108 33.57 18.98 -3.32
CA LEU A 108 33.21 17.72 -2.67
C LEU A 108 34.13 16.56 -3.08
N ALA A 109 34.52 16.46 -4.36
CA ALA A 109 35.47 15.41 -4.79
C ALA A 109 36.83 15.55 -4.11
N ALA A 110 37.32 16.79 -3.91
CA ALA A 110 38.56 17.02 -3.18
C ALA A 110 38.43 16.58 -1.71
N ALA A 111 37.29 16.82 -1.07
CA ALA A 111 37.03 16.38 0.30
C ALA A 111 36.89 14.85 0.45
N LEU A 112 36.51 14.14 -0.62
CA LEU A 112 36.36 12.68 -0.69
C LEU A 112 37.63 11.96 -1.20
N ALA A 113 38.64 12.69 -1.64
CA ALA A 113 39.83 12.13 -2.25
C ALA A 113 40.52 11.11 -1.32
N GLY A 114 40.78 9.90 -1.83
CA GLY A 114 41.41 8.80 -1.09
C GLY A 114 40.58 8.19 0.05
N LYS A 115 39.29 8.57 0.18
CA LYS A 115 38.38 8.03 1.19
C LYS A 115 37.39 7.02 0.57
N PRO A 116 36.96 5.98 1.30
CA PRO A 116 35.88 5.12 0.86
C PRO A 116 34.55 5.89 0.76
N LEU A 117 33.98 5.93 -0.43
CA LEU A 117 32.61 6.38 -0.69
C LEU A 117 31.73 5.15 -0.89
N ILE A 118 30.91 4.84 0.10
CA ILE A 118 30.00 3.70 0.11
C ILE A 118 28.63 4.15 -0.40
N SER A 119 28.23 3.67 -1.57
CA SER A 119 26.93 3.96 -2.15
C SER A 119 25.91 2.90 -1.73
N LEU A 120 24.80 3.32 -1.13
CA LEU A 120 23.67 2.43 -0.80
C LEU A 120 22.64 2.32 -1.93
N LEU A 121 23.05 2.50 -3.20
CA LEU A 121 22.12 2.69 -4.33
C LEU A 121 21.99 1.45 -5.21
N GLY A 122 20.75 0.97 -5.36
CA GLY A 122 20.35 0.14 -6.50
C GLY A 122 20.23 0.99 -7.77
N GLY A 123 20.80 0.52 -8.89
CA GLY A 123 20.59 1.11 -10.21
C GLY A 123 21.51 2.27 -10.63
N VAL A 124 22.57 2.59 -9.88
CA VAL A 124 23.64 3.52 -10.30
C VAL A 124 24.97 2.76 -10.35
N THR A 125 25.66 2.80 -11.49
CA THR A 125 26.92 2.08 -11.70
C THR A 125 28.09 2.81 -11.04
N GLU A 126 29.18 2.07 -10.76
CA GLU A 126 30.41 2.66 -10.25
C GLU A 126 30.97 3.72 -11.22
N GLN A 127 30.87 3.45 -12.53
CA GLN A 127 31.26 4.38 -13.59
C GLN A 127 30.44 5.69 -13.56
N GLN A 128 29.15 5.63 -13.27
CA GLN A 128 28.30 6.82 -13.15
C GLN A 128 28.65 7.66 -11.92
N LEU A 129 28.95 7.02 -10.80
CA LEU A 129 29.43 7.70 -9.59
C LEU A 129 30.80 8.36 -9.85
N ALA A 130 31.72 7.65 -10.51
CA ALA A 130 33.02 8.17 -10.90
C ALA A 130 32.91 9.35 -11.87
N ALA A 131 32.05 9.26 -12.88
CA ALA A 131 31.79 10.34 -13.84
C ALA A 131 31.21 11.59 -13.15
N SER A 132 30.30 11.39 -12.20
CA SER A 132 29.72 12.49 -11.40
C SER A 132 30.80 13.19 -10.56
N LEU A 133 31.68 12.43 -9.92
CA LEU A 133 32.80 12.99 -9.15
C LEU A 133 33.81 13.72 -10.04
N ALA A 134 34.14 13.18 -11.22
CA ALA A 134 35.05 13.80 -12.18
C ALA A 134 34.50 15.14 -12.72
N SER A 135 33.18 15.27 -12.87
CA SER A 135 32.54 16.51 -13.29
C SER A 135 32.73 17.67 -12.28
N SER A 136 32.94 17.35 -10.99
CA SER A 136 33.10 18.33 -9.91
C SER A 136 34.52 18.91 -9.77
N SER A 137 35.52 18.30 -10.42
CA SER A 137 36.94 18.72 -10.37
C SER A 137 37.33 19.81 -11.38
N SER A 138 36.37 20.34 -12.14
CA SER A 138 36.63 21.42 -13.10
C SER A 138 36.72 22.78 -12.36
N PRO A 139 37.85 23.52 -12.41
CA PRO A 139 37.93 24.83 -11.76
C PRO A 139 37.05 25.87 -12.49
N PRO A 140 36.50 26.86 -11.79
CA PRO A 140 35.82 27.98 -12.43
C PRO A 140 36.83 28.78 -13.25
N SER A 141 36.46 29.11 -14.49
CA SER A 141 37.31 29.81 -15.44
C SER A 141 37.65 31.24 -14.98
N THR A 142 38.92 31.51 -14.64
CA THR A 142 39.61 32.82 -14.86
C THR A 142 41.14 32.73 -14.70
N GLN A 143 41.86 33.09 -15.79
CA GLN A 143 43.23 33.67 -15.91
C GLN A 143 44.50 32.84 -15.56
N SER A 144 45.51 32.95 -16.45
CA SER A 144 46.82 32.26 -16.58
C SER A 144 48.04 33.09 -16.08
N PRO A 145 49.33 32.66 -16.22
CA PRO A 145 50.03 31.47 -15.70
C PRO A 145 51.41 31.77 -15.01
N SER A 146 51.99 30.85 -14.21
CA SER A 146 53.46 30.69 -14.04
C SER A 146 53.85 29.33 -13.38
N PRO A 147 55.09 28.81 -13.54
CA PRO A 147 55.35 27.36 -13.60
C PRO A 147 56.20 26.71 -12.47
N SER A 148 55.84 25.45 -12.14
CA SER A 148 56.64 24.32 -11.60
C SER A 148 57.19 24.37 -10.14
N PRO A 149 57.49 23.22 -9.47
CA PRO A 149 57.49 21.83 -9.96
C PRO A 149 56.47 20.90 -9.26
N SER A 150 56.24 19.78 -9.96
CA SER A 150 55.37 18.64 -9.65
C SER A 150 55.21 18.24 -8.18
N PRO A 151 54.00 17.77 -7.84
CA PRO A 151 53.86 16.44 -7.27
C PRO A 151 53.13 15.52 -8.28
N THR A 152 53.66 14.31 -8.37
CA THR A 152 53.11 13.09 -8.98
C THR A 152 51.59 13.05 -9.16
N PRO A 153 51.06 12.54 -10.30
CA PRO A 153 49.64 12.42 -10.55
C PRO A 153 49.09 11.17 -9.82
N ASN A 154 49.12 11.16 -8.49
CA ASN A 154 48.23 10.29 -7.73
C ASN A 154 46.93 11.05 -7.56
N ASN A 155 46.14 11.06 -8.64
CA ASN A 155 44.77 11.54 -8.66
C ASN A 155 43.94 10.54 -7.83
N THR A 156 44.02 10.62 -6.50
CA THR A 156 43.33 9.72 -5.57
C THR A 156 41.85 10.08 -5.56
N ALA A 157 41.14 9.65 -6.61
CA ALA A 157 39.69 9.59 -6.62
C ALA A 157 39.20 8.87 -5.37
N ALA A 158 37.99 9.19 -4.93
CA ALA A 158 37.35 8.45 -3.85
C ALA A 158 37.29 6.95 -4.22
N VAL A 159 37.51 6.07 -3.25
CA VAL A 159 37.37 4.62 -3.46
C VAL A 159 35.87 4.30 -3.44
N ILE A 160 35.28 3.99 -4.59
CA ILE A 160 33.84 3.79 -4.70
C ILE A 160 33.50 2.33 -4.36
N ILE A 161 32.73 2.16 -3.29
CA ILE A 161 32.21 0.85 -2.89
C ILE A 161 30.71 0.87 -3.04
N ARG A 162 30.15 -0.09 -3.75
CA ARG A 162 28.71 -0.27 -3.87
C ARG A 162 28.25 -1.28 -2.83
N ALA A 163 27.22 -0.90 -2.07
CA ALA A 163 26.62 -1.75 -1.06
C ALA A 163 25.12 -1.84 -1.28
N MET A 164 24.60 -3.07 -1.29
CA MET A 164 23.19 -3.34 -1.42
C MET A 164 22.72 -4.14 -0.20
N PRO A 165 22.30 -3.46 0.88
CA PRO A 165 21.73 -4.13 2.05
C PRO A 165 20.31 -4.62 1.73
N ASN A 166 19.99 -5.85 2.12
CA ASN A 166 18.62 -6.33 2.06
C ASN A 166 17.82 -5.82 3.27
N ALA A 167 16.51 -6.02 3.18
CA ALA A 167 15.54 -5.53 4.15
C ALA A 167 15.67 -6.02 5.59
N ALA A 168 16.28 -7.19 5.75
CA ALA A 168 16.54 -7.80 7.03
C ALA A 168 17.57 -7.00 7.87
N ALA A 169 18.09 -5.88 7.33
CA ALA A 169 18.93 -4.89 8.01
C ALA A 169 18.29 -4.35 9.30
N ALA A 170 16.96 -4.24 9.34
CA ALA A 170 16.26 -3.74 10.51
C ALA A 170 16.24 -4.70 11.73
N VAL A 171 16.47 -6.00 11.52
CA VAL A 171 16.42 -7.05 12.58
C VAL A 171 17.68 -7.91 12.66
N ARG A 172 18.82 -7.42 12.14
CA ARG A 172 20.14 -8.07 12.29
C ARG A 172 20.26 -9.46 11.67
N ARG A 173 19.43 -9.74 10.67
CA ARG A 173 19.52 -10.97 9.85
C ARG A 173 19.81 -10.61 8.38
N SER A 174 20.37 -9.42 8.16
CA SER A 174 20.59 -8.92 6.82
C SER A 174 21.67 -9.68 6.09
N THR A 175 21.56 -9.67 4.77
CA THR A 175 22.70 -9.98 3.93
C THR A 175 22.95 -8.81 3.00
N THR A 176 24.18 -8.31 3.03
CA THR A 176 24.62 -7.18 2.21
C THR A 176 25.55 -7.67 1.12
N LEU A 177 25.26 -7.28 -0.12
CA LEU A 177 26.19 -7.47 -1.23
C LEU A 177 27.08 -6.24 -1.38
N LEU A 178 28.37 -6.47 -1.50
CA LEU A 178 29.38 -5.43 -1.69
C LEU A 178 30.09 -5.67 -3.02
N ALA A 179 30.25 -4.62 -3.82
CA ALA A 179 31.02 -4.68 -5.07
C ALA A 179 31.85 -3.41 -5.24
N SER A 180 33.05 -3.58 -5.79
CA SER A 180 34.02 -2.51 -6.04
C SER A 180 35.01 -3.02 -7.08
N SER A 181 35.50 -2.13 -7.95
CA SER A 181 36.62 -2.44 -8.84
C SER A 181 37.95 -2.61 -8.08
N GLU A 182 38.05 -2.00 -6.90
CA GLU A 182 39.17 -2.13 -5.96
C GLU A 182 38.86 -3.13 -4.83
N PRO A 183 39.88 -3.75 -4.19
CA PRO A 183 39.67 -4.63 -3.04
C PRO A 183 38.90 -3.95 -1.90
N ILE A 184 37.86 -4.63 -1.41
CA ILE A 184 37.04 -4.11 -0.31
C ILE A 184 37.75 -4.34 1.02
N PHE A 185 38.13 -3.26 1.67
CA PHE A 185 38.85 -3.25 2.95
C PHE A 185 38.08 -4.01 4.06
N PRO A 186 38.79 -4.70 4.97
CA PRO A 186 38.17 -5.44 6.08
C PRO A 186 37.23 -4.60 6.95
N ALA A 187 37.56 -3.33 7.18
CA ALA A 187 36.73 -2.45 7.99
C ALA A 187 35.36 -2.14 7.39
N VAL A 188 35.23 -2.11 6.05
CA VAL A 188 33.94 -1.93 5.37
C VAL A 188 33.10 -3.20 5.50
N ARG A 189 33.71 -4.38 5.40
CA ARG A 189 33.00 -5.64 5.67
C ARG A 189 32.53 -5.71 7.12
N ALA A 190 33.39 -5.34 8.08
CA ALA A 190 33.06 -5.29 9.50
C ALA A 190 31.92 -4.29 9.80
N LEU A 191 31.87 -3.16 9.10
CA LEU A 191 30.79 -2.18 9.21
C LEU A 191 29.44 -2.83 8.87
N PHE A 192 29.31 -3.51 7.74
CA PHE A 192 28.05 -4.17 7.35
C PHE A 192 27.78 -5.47 8.11
N ALA A 193 28.81 -6.09 8.69
CA ALA A 193 28.65 -7.25 9.57
C ALA A 193 27.82 -6.94 10.83
N THR A 194 27.77 -5.67 11.25
CA THR A 194 26.89 -5.22 12.35
C THR A 194 25.39 -5.34 12.04
N LEU A 195 25.03 -5.42 10.75
CA LEU A 195 23.67 -5.62 10.29
C LEU A 195 23.34 -7.10 9.99
N GLY A 196 24.35 -7.97 9.87
CA GLY A 196 24.19 -9.36 9.43
C GLY A 196 25.40 -9.88 8.64
N THR A 197 25.18 -10.65 7.58
CA THR A 197 26.26 -11.19 6.74
C THR A 197 26.60 -10.25 5.58
N ALA A 198 27.87 -10.19 5.17
CA ALA A 198 28.32 -9.38 4.03
C ALA A 198 29.11 -10.25 3.04
N HIS A 199 28.71 -10.24 1.77
CA HIS A 199 29.37 -10.97 0.69
C HIS A 199 29.92 -10.01 -0.35
N VAL A 200 31.14 -10.27 -0.82
CA VAL A 200 31.74 -9.50 -1.91
C VAL A 200 31.46 -10.21 -3.22
N VAL A 201 30.93 -9.46 -4.17
CA VAL A 201 30.56 -9.94 -5.50
C VAL A 201 31.15 -9.01 -6.55
N VAL A 202 31.20 -9.46 -7.79
CA VAL A 202 31.59 -8.59 -8.91
C VAL A 202 30.52 -7.56 -9.21
N ALA A 203 30.92 -6.38 -9.69
CA ALA A 203 30.01 -5.26 -9.99
C ALA A 203 28.81 -5.64 -10.87
N PRO A 204 28.97 -6.46 -11.93
CA PRO A 204 27.84 -6.90 -12.73
C PRO A 204 26.83 -7.78 -11.97
N ALA A 205 27.31 -8.64 -11.05
CA ALA A 205 26.43 -9.47 -10.22
C ALA A 205 25.64 -8.60 -9.22
N LEU A 206 26.24 -7.52 -8.70
CA LEU A 206 25.53 -6.55 -7.87
C LEU A 206 24.49 -5.75 -8.67
N GLU A 207 24.73 -5.50 -9.96
CA GLU A 207 23.74 -4.87 -10.85
C GLU A 207 22.55 -5.79 -11.13
N ALA A 208 22.81 -7.05 -11.44
CA ALA A 208 21.76 -8.07 -11.53
C ALA A 208 20.97 -8.18 -10.22
N ALA A 209 21.65 -8.22 -9.08
CA ALA A 209 21.02 -8.27 -7.77
C ALA A 209 20.16 -7.01 -7.50
N ALA A 210 20.62 -5.83 -7.91
CA ALA A 210 19.90 -4.57 -7.72
C ALA A 210 18.60 -4.49 -8.53
N VAL A 211 18.53 -5.10 -9.71
CA VAL A 211 17.30 -5.20 -10.51
C VAL A 211 16.24 -6.07 -9.80
N VAL A 212 16.72 -7.05 -9.03
CA VAL A 212 15.92 -8.16 -8.51
C VAL A 212 15.67 -8.05 -7.00
N ALA A 213 16.29 -7.09 -6.31
CA ALA A 213 16.27 -6.90 -4.85
C ALA A 213 14.88 -6.64 -4.21
N ALA A 214 13.80 -6.64 -4.99
CA ALA A 214 12.42 -6.59 -4.52
C ALA A 214 11.60 -7.87 -4.83
N SER A 215 12.24 -8.93 -5.33
CA SER A 215 11.57 -10.14 -5.81
C SER A 215 11.75 -11.33 -4.87
N GLY A 216 10.89 -12.33 -5.02
CA GLY A 216 10.92 -13.54 -4.18
C GLY A 216 12.24 -14.32 -4.27
N PRO A 217 12.55 -15.17 -3.27
CA PRO A 217 13.89 -15.75 -3.11
C PRO A 217 14.29 -16.75 -4.23
N ALA A 218 13.32 -17.50 -4.76
CA ALA A 218 13.53 -18.41 -5.90
C ALA A 218 13.81 -17.65 -7.21
N PHE A 219 13.14 -16.51 -7.40
CA PHE A 219 13.38 -15.58 -8.50
C PHE A 219 14.78 -14.95 -8.39
N PHE A 220 15.12 -14.48 -7.19
CA PHE A 220 16.43 -13.90 -6.90
C PHE A 220 17.58 -14.88 -7.15
N ALA A 221 17.44 -16.14 -6.72
CA ALA A 221 18.49 -17.14 -6.86
C ALA A 221 18.78 -17.53 -8.32
N ARG A 222 17.72 -17.74 -9.11
CA ARG A 222 17.83 -18.21 -10.50
C ARG A 222 18.30 -17.12 -11.46
N VAL A 223 17.95 -15.85 -11.22
CA VAL A 223 18.49 -14.73 -12.00
C VAL A 223 19.98 -14.49 -11.69
N LEU A 224 20.42 -14.63 -10.43
CA LEU A 224 21.83 -14.54 -10.09
C LEU A 224 22.67 -15.68 -10.69
N GLY A 225 22.14 -16.91 -10.71
CA GLY A 225 22.79 -18.05 -11.38
C GLY A 225 22.96 -17.81 -12.88
N ALA A 226 21.90 -17.36 -13.55
CA ALA A 226 21.92 -17.08 -15.00
C ALA A 226 22.83 -15.90 -15.36
N ALA A 227 22.80 -14.81 -14.58
CA ALA A 227 23.71 -13.68 -14.76
C ALA A 227 25.18 -14.11 -14.56
N ALA A 228 25.46 -14.96 -13.57
CA ALA A 228 26.82 -15.45 -13.34
C ALA A 228 27.32 -16.38 -14.47
N GLY A 229 26.42 -17.12 -15.13
CA GLY A 229 26.73 -17.88 -16.35
C GLY A 229 27.04 -16.98 -17.54
N ALA A 230 26.15 -16.01 -17.82
CA ALA A 230 26.32 -15.06 -18.92
C ALA A 230 27.56 -14.15 -18.77
N LEU A 231 27.94 -13.81 -17.53
CA LEU A 231 29.14 -13.02 -17.24
C LEU A 231 30.46 -13.73 -17.58
N GLY A 232 30.44 -15.06 -17.76
CA GLY A 232 31.58 -15.82 -18.25
C GLY A 232 31.95 -15.48 -19.69
N ASP A 233 30.97 -15.07 -20.50
CA ASP A 233 31.13 -14.81 -21.94
C ASP A 233 31.41 -13.34 -22.28
N VAL A 234 31.10 -12.41 -21.36
CA VAL A 234 31.10 -10.96 -21.61
C VAL A 234 32.40 -10.25 -21.17
N LEU A 235 33.26 -10.86 -20.37
CA LEU A 235 34.49 -10.22 -19.88
C LEU A 235 35.68 -10.40 -20.86
N PRO A 236 36.16 -9.34 -21.54
CA PRO A 236 37.33 -9.44 -22.42
C PRO A 236 38.61 -9.45 -21.58
N GLY A 237 39.44 -10.48 -21.71
CA GLY A 237 40.87 -10.44 -21.33
C GLY A 237 41.22 -10.52 -19.85
N GLY A 238 40.31 -11.01 -18.98
CA GLY A 238 40.52 -11.07 -17.53
C GLY A 238 40.33 -12.44 -16.88
N GLY A 239 40.24 -13.51 -17.68
CA GLY A 239 39.99 -14.90 -17.25
C GLY A 239 41.05 -15.53 -16.33
N GLY A 240 41.94 -14.74 -15.72
CA GLY A 240 43.01 -15.22 -14.84
C GLY A 240 42.91 -14.78 -13.37
N LYS A 241 42.29 -13.63 -13.06
CA LYS A 241 42.21 -13.15 -11.65
C LYS A 241 40.86 -13.34 -11.00
N LEU A 242 39.78 -13.40 -11.79
CA LEU A 242 38.50 -13.87 -11.27
C LEU A 242 38.42 -15.40 -11.25
N ALA A 243 39.09 -16.09 -12.18
CA ALA A 243 39.17 -17.56 -12.19
C ALA A 243 39.83 -18.12 -10.91
N ALA A 244 40.79 -17.41 -10.32
CA ALA A 244 41.41 -17.83 -9.06
C ALA A 244 40.54 -17.57 -7.81
N ALA A 245 39.52 -16.71 -7.90
CA ALA A 245 38.50 -16.52 -6.87
C ALA A 245 37.17 -17.20 -7.23
N ALA A 246 37.12 -17.92 -8.35
CA ALA A 246 35.93 -18.50 -8.96
C ALA A 246 36.18 -19.92 -9.49
N GLU A 247 36.95 -20.71 -8.73
CA GLU A 247 36.79 -22.18 -8.69
C GLU A 247 35.83 -22.58 -7.55
N GLU A 248 34.90 -21.70 -7.24
CA GLU A 248 33.70 -22.05 -6.47
C GLU A 248 32.67 -22.55 -7.50
N ASP A 249 32.52 -23.88 -7.52
CA ASP A 249 31.59 -24.74 -8.26
C ASP A 249 30.25 -24.01 -8.57
N GLU A 250 29.58 -24.30 -9.68
CA GLU A 250 28.25 -23.72 -9.99
C GLU A 250 27.30 -23.81 -8.77
N LEU A 251 27.48 -24.90 -8.01
CA LEU A 251 26.89 -25.19 -6.71
C LEU A 251 27.13 -24.13 -5.62
N GLU A 252 28.27 -23.46 -5.60
CA GLU A 252 28.63 -22.46 -4.60
C GLU A 252 28.06 -21.07 -4.91
N ARG A 253 27.91 -20.74 -6.20
CA ARG A 253 27.10 -19.60 -6.65
C ARG A 253 25.63 -19.81 -6.31
N GLU A 254 25.13 -21.02 -6.52
CA GLU A 254 23.77 -21.41 -6.12
C GLU A 254 23.62 -21.38 -4.58
N ARG A 255 24.60 -21.87 -3.82
CA ARG A 255 24.60 -21.78 -2.34
C ARG A 255 24.63 -20.34 -1.85
N LEU A 256 25.40 -19.45 -2.49
CA LEU A 256 25.39 -18.02 -2.16
C LEU A 256 24.01 -17.42 -2.41
N ALA A 257 23.42 -17.70 -3.57
CA ALA A 257 22.06 -17.29 -3.91
C ALA A 257 21.01 -17.80 -2.90
N VAL A 258 21.08 -19.08 -2.52
CA VAL A 258 20.21 -19.69 -1.50
C VAL A 258 20.43 -19.07 -0.12
N ARG A 259 21.68 -18.76 0.27
CA ARG A 259 21.98 -18.07 1.53
C ARG A 259 21.43 -16.65 1.56
N LEU A 260 21.53 -15.92 0.45
CA LEU A 260 20.96 -14.57 0.30
C LEU A 260 19.42 -14.60 0.41
N ALA A 261 18.81 -15.56 -0.26
CA ALA A 261 17.38 -15.86 -0.20
C ALA A 261 16.93 -16.19 1.23
N ALA A 262 17.65 -17.08 1.92
CA ALA A 262 17.36 -17.49 3.29
C ALA A 262 17.54 -16.35 4.30
N GLY A 263 18.57 -15.51 4.15
CA GLY A 263 18.79 -14.33 4.98
C GLY A 263 17.67 -13.29 4.83
N ALA A 264 17.23 -13.05 3.59
CA ALA A 264 16.09 -12.17 3.33
C ALA A 264 14.79 -12.69 3.98
N MET A 265 14.50 -13.98 3.84
CA MET A 265 13.32 -14.60 4.47
C MET A 265 13.41 -14.61 6.00
N GLY A 266 14.57 -14.96 6.55
CA GLY A 266 14.77 -15.06 8.00
C GLY A 266 14.66 -13.71 8.72
N GLY A 267 15.02 -12.61 8.06
CA GLY A 267 14.80 -11.28 8.60
C GLY A 267 13.43 -10.68 8.29
N ALA A 268 12.80 -11.01 7.17
CA ALA A 268 11.39 -10.67 6.96
C ALA A 268 10.50 -11.37 8.01
N ALA A 269 10.73 -12.66 8.27
CA ALA A 269 10.05 -13.42 9.31
C ALA A 269 10.32 -12.85 10.70
N ALA A 270 11.58 -12.54 11.06
CA ALA A 270 11.89 -11.95 12.37
C ALA A 270 11.33 -10.52 12.54
N LEU A 271 11.20 -9.73 11.47
CA LEU A 271 10.45 -8.46 11.53
C LEU A 271 8.99 -8.70 11.90
N VAL A 272 8.34 -9.70 11.32
CA VAL A 272 6.96 -10.05 11.64
C VAL A 272 6.83 -10.63 13.06
N GLU A 273 7.66 -11.60 13.41
CA GLU A 273 7.57 -12.39 14.64
C GLU A 273 8.10 -11.66 15.87
N ASP A 274 9.32 -11.11 15.82
CA ASP A 274 10.00 -10.54 16.99
C ASP A 274 9.80 -9.02 17.10
N GLY A 275 9.64 -8.34 15.97
CA GLY A 275 9.51 -6.88 15.92
C GLY A 275 8.07 -6.37 16.00
N GLY A 276 7.06 -7.25 15.91
CA GLY A 276 5.64 -6.89 15.92
C GLY A 276 5.17 -6.13 14.68
N TRP A 277 5.87 -6.27 13.55
CA TRP A 277 5.54 -5.60 12.30
C TRP A 277 4.49 -6.40 11.54
N ALA A 278 3.48 -5.75 10.98
CA ALA A 278 2.54 -6.47 10.13
C ALA A 278 3.26 -6.97 8.85
N PRO A 279 2.95 -8.17 8.32
CA PRO A 279 3.57 -8.71 7.11
C PRO A 279 3.60 -7.73 5.93
N GLU A 280 2.58 -6.88 5.82
CA GLU A 280 2.42 -5.86 4.77
C GLU A 280 3.38 -4.67 4.96
N GLU A 281 3.67 -4.29 6.21
CA GLU A 281 4.66 -3.26 6.56
C GLU A 281 6.08 -3.73 6.28
N VAL A 282 6.33 -5.02 6.51
CA VAL A 282 7.55 -5.71 6.17
C VAL A 282 7.71 -5.67 4.65
N VAL A 283 6.71 -6.06 3.84
CA VAL A 283 6.77 -5.95 2.37
C VAL A 283 7.05 -4.51 1.89
N GLY A 284 6.41 -3.49 2.47
CA GLY A 284 6.59 -2.08 2.08
C GLY A 284 7.91 -1.43 2.54
N ARG A 285 8.62 -2.05 3.49
CA ARG A 285 9.95 -1.61 3.94
C ARG A 285 11.08 -2.51 3.42
N VAL A 286 10.76 -3.76 3.10
CA VAL A 286 11.68 -4.78 2.59
C VAL A 286 11.90 -4.63 1.10
N ALA A 287 10.86 -4.24 0.36
CA ALA A 287 11.03 -3.65 -0.96
C ALA A 287 11.63 -2.24 -0.79
N SER A 288 12.93 -2.19 -0.55
CA SER A 288 13.64 -0.91 -0.51
C SER A 288 13.47 -0.20 -1.85
N THR A 289 13.44 1.13 -1.82
CA THR A 289 13.39 2.03 -2.98
C THR A 289 14.69 1.99 -3.80
N GLY A 290 15.05 0.82 -4.30
CA GLY A 290 15.88 0.59 -5.47
C GLY A 290 15.00 -0.12 -6.47
N GLY A 291 13.95 0.57 -6.95
CA GLY A 291 13.05 0.02 -7.95
C GLY A 291 13.86 -0.51 -9.13
N SER A 292 13.42 -1.64 -9.69
CA SER A 292 13.86 -2.13 -10.98
C SER A 292 13.90 -0.94 -11.94
N THR A 293 15.09 -0.47 -12.28
CA THR A 293 15.21 0.59 -13.27
C THR A 293 15.01 -0.06 -14.62
N GLU A 294 14.21 0.57 -15.48
CA GLU A 294 14.11 0.24 -16.91
C GLU A 294 15.49 0.01 -17.55
N ARG A 295 16.50 0.74 -17.05
CA ARG A 295 17.91 0.59 -17.43
C ARG A 295 18.59 -0.69 -16.93
N GLY A 296 18.24 -1.20 -15.76
CA GLY A 296 18.83 -2.45 -15.24
C GLY A 296 18.26 -3.69 -15.93
N LEU A 297 16.99 -3.64 -16.34
CA LEU A 297 16.41 -4.63 -17.25
C LEU A 297 17.15 -4.63 -18.60
N ALA A 298 17.42 -3.46 -19.18
CA ALA A 298 18.20 -3.33 -20.40
C ALA A 298 19.66 -3.86 -20.29
N VAL A 299 20.27 -3.83 -19.09
CA VAL A 299 21.58 -4.43 -18.84
C VAL A 299 21.51 -5.97 -18.84
N LEU A 300 20.48 -6.55 -18.23
CA LEU A 300 20.25 -8.00 -18.24
C LEU A 300 19.89 -8.54 -19.63
N GLU A 301 19.13 -7.75 -20.39
CA GLU A 301 18.88 -8.00 -21.82
C GLU A 301 20.18 -7.95 -22.62
N GLY A 302 21.02 -6.94 -22.40
CA GLY A 302 22.36 -6.87 -23.01
C GLY A 302 23.29 -8.05 -22.68
N TRP A 303 23.00 -8.84 -21.65
CA TRP A 303 23.75 -10.04 -21.26
C TRP A 303 23.10 -11.35 -21.71
N GLY A 304 21.98 -11.31 -22.46
CA GLY A 304 21.31 -12.53 -22.94
C GLY A 304 20.56 -13.32 -21.86
N VAL A 305 20.21 -12.66 -20.73
CA VAL A 305 19.59 -13.31 -19.56
C VAL A 305 18.05 -13.30 -19.67
N GLU A 306 17.47 -12.83 -20.77
CA GLU A 306 16.01 -12.59 -20.95
C GLU A 306 15.19 -13.87 -20.77
N ARG A 307 15.69 -14.99 -21.31
CA ARG A 307 15.01 -16.28 -21.20
C ARG A 307 14.92 -16.73 -19.75
N ALA A 308 16.00 -16.56 -18.98
CA ALA A 308 16.04 -16.91 -17.57
C ALA A 308 15.12 -15.99 -16.75
N VAL A 309 15.14 -14.68 -17.02
CA VAL A 309 14.22 -13.72 -16.38
C VAL A 309 12.76 -14.08 -16.67
N GLY A 310 12.40 -14.32 -17.93
CA GLY A 310 11.05 -14.70 -18.33
C GLY A 310 10.57 -16.01 -17.71
N GLU A 311 11.44 -17.02 -17.66
CA GLU A 311 11.14 -18.29 -16.99
C GLU A 311 10.97 -18.14 -15.48
N CYS A 312 11.80 -17.31 -14.83
CA CYS A 312 11.66 -17.02 -13.40
C CYS A 312 10.37 -16.26 -13.10
N VAL A 313 9.99 -15.27 -13.92
CA VAL A 313 8.70 -14.56 -13.80
C VAL A 313 7.57 -15.58 -13.91
N ARG A 314 7.61 -16.46 -14.90
CA ARG A 314 6.61 -17.53 -15.09
C ARG A 314 6.51 -18.45 -13.87
N VAL A 315 7.63 -18.99 -13.41
CA VAL A 315 7.68 -19.91 -12.24
C VAL A 315 7.25 -19.20 -10.96
N THR A 316 7.58 -17.91 -10.80
CA THR A 316 7.14 -17.11 -9.63
C THR A 316 5.64 -16.85 -9.69
N LEU A 317 5.08 -16.58 -10.86
CA LEU A 317 3.65 -16.43 -11.07
C LEU A 317 2.91 -17.77 -10.86
N GLU A 318 3.50 -18.89 -11.26
CA GLU A 318 2.96 -20.24 -11.03
C GLU A 318 3.02 -20.64 -9.56
N ALA A 319 4.14 -20.44 -8.88
CA ALA A 319 4.26 -20.68 -7.44
C ALA A 319 3.35 -19.74 -6.63
N ALA A 320 3.19 -18.48 -7.07
CA ALA A 320 2.19 -17.58 -6.50
C ALA A 320 0.79 -18.15 -6.67
N ARG A 321 0.42 -18.66 -7.85
CA ARG A 321 -0.87 -19.31 -8.11
C ARG A 321 -1.10 -20.55 -7.23
N GLU A 322 -0.09 -21.38 -7.01
CA GLU A 322 -0.18 -22.60 -6.19
C GLU A 322 -0.29 -22.31 -4.70
N LEU A 323 0.36 -21.26 -4.21
CA LEU A 323 0.30 -20.82 -2.80
C LEU A 323 -0.91 -19.93 -2.48
N GLY A 324 -1.90 -19.85 -3.38
CA GLY A 324 -3.12 -19.04 -3.19
C GLY A 324 -2.98 -17.56 -3.55
N GLY A 325 -1.82 -17.14 -4.04
CA GLY A 325 -1.61 -15.83 -4.68
C GLY A 325 -2.27 -15.81 -6.06
N LYS A 326 -3.34 -15.05 -6.23
CA LYS A 326 -4.01 -14.86 -7.53
C LYS A 326 -3.09 -14.17 -8.54
N GLY A 327 -2.28 -14.95 -9.26
CA GLY A 327 -1.74 -14.58 -10.56
C GLY A 327 -2.80 -14.85 -11.63
N GLY A 328 -3.36 -13.79 -12.22
CA GLY A 328 -4.28 -13.88 -13.36
C GLY A 328 -3.65 -14.65 -14.53
N ALA A 329 -4.50 -15.38 -15.26
CA ALA A 329 -4.15 -16.28 -16.36
C ALA A 329 -3.26 -15.60 -17.42
N ALA A 330 -2.22 -16.32 -17.85
CA ALA A 330 -1.58 -16.08 -19.13
C ALA A 330 -2.34 -16.93 -20.15
N GLY A 331 -3.01 -16.29 -21.09
CA GLY A 331 -3.60 -16.90 -22.27
C GLY A 331 -3.08 -16.14 -23.50
N ASP A 332 -2.32 -16.85 -24.33
CA ASP A 332 -1.89 -16.58 -25.69
C ASP A 332 -1.42 -15.16 -26.06
N VAL A 333 -0.09 -15.02 -26.10
CA VAL A 333 0.62 -13.93 -26.78
C VAL A 333 0.35 -14.06 -28.28
N LYS A 334 -0.61 -13.28 -28.77
CA LYS A 334 -0.50 -12.65 -30.07
C LYS A 334 0.06 -11.25 -29.87
N ASP A 335 1.06 -10.97 -30.68
CA ASP A 335 1.78 -9.71 -30.82
C ASP A 335 0.79 -8.55 -31.05
N GLU A 336 0.38 -7.86 -29.98
CA GLU A 336 -0.28 -6.56 -30.08
C GLU A 336 0.41 -5.60 -29.10
N GLY A 337 1.00 -4.55 -29.68
CA GLY A 337 2.00 -3.69 -29.05
C GLY A 337 1.54 -2.93 -27.82
N VAL A 338 2.56 -2.35 -27.16
CA VAL A 338 2.50 -1.35 -26.08
C VAL A 338 1.16 -0.61 -26.04
N VAL A 339 0.27 -0.99 -25.11
CA VAL A 339 -0.92 -0.18 -24.82
C VAL A 339 -0.47 0.96 -23.91
N GLY A 340 -0.22 2.11 -24.53
CA GLY A 340 -0.05 3.39 -23.85
C GLY A 340 -1.26 3.72 -22.96
N ALA A 341 -1.12 4.78 -22.15
CA ALA A 341 -2.20 5.33 -21.31
C ALA A 341 -3.55 5.18 -22.04
N ALA A 342 -4.48 4.41 -21.46
CA ALA A 342 -5.74 4.09 -22.14
C ALA A 342 -6.48 5.41 -22.46
N ALA A 343 -6.35 5.83 -23.71
CA ALA A 343 -6.94 7.06 -24.20
C ALA A 343 -8.46 6.94 -24.14
N VAL A 344 -9.14 8.08 -23.95
CA VAL A 344 -10.58 8.18 -24.22
C VAL A 344 -10.85 7.59 -25.62
N PRO A 345 -11.91 6.78 -25.82
CA PRO A 345 -12.24 6.20 -27.12
C PRO A 345 -12.24 7.26 -28.21
N ALA A 346 -11.76 6.92 -29.41
CA ALA A 346 -11.60 7.89 -30.50
C ALA A 346 -12.92 8.56 -30.92
N ASP A 347 -14.05 7.89 -30.71
CA ASP A 347 -15.39 8.43 -30.97
C ASP A 347 -15.93 9.29 -29.81
N GLY A 348 -15.20 9.40 -28.70
CA GLY A 348 -15.58 10.17 -27.51
C GLY A 348 -16.76 9.58 -26.74
N MET A 349 -17.16 8.34 -27.00
CA MET A 349 -18.36 7.72 -26.45
C MET A 349 -18.02 6.50 -25.59
N MET A 350 -18.86 6.19 -24.61
CA MET A 350 -18.76 5.06 -23.67
C MET A 350 -20.11 4.36 -23.50
N ASP A 351 -20.09 3.10 -23.10
CA ASP A 351 -21.28 2.41 -22.63
C ASP A 351 -21.57 2.75 -21.16
N ALA A 352 -22.85 2.90 -20.84
CA ALA A 352 -23.33 3.23 -19.51
C ALA A 352 -24.73 2.69 -19.27
N VAL A 353 -25.01 2.28 -18.03
CA VAL A 353 -26.32 1.86 -17.57
C VAL A 353 -27.14 3.09 -17.22
N VAL A 354 -28.27 3.26 -17.92
CA VAL A 354 -29.15 4.42 -17.80
C VAL A 354 -30.51 3.96 -17.27
N LEU A 355 -31.06 4.71 -16.31
CA LEU A 355 -32.43 4.53 -15.84
C LEU A 355 -33.42 5.07 -16.89
N GLU A 356 -34.30 4.22 -17.42
CA GLU A 356 -35.32 4.61 -18.41
C GLU A 356 -36.73 4.75 -17.82
N GLY A 357 -36.88 4.38 -16.54
CA GLY A 357 -38.13 4.43 -15.79
C GLY A 357 -38.22 3.30 -14.77
N GLU A 358 -39.36 3.22 -14.09
CA GLU A 358 -39.64 2.15 -13.15
C GLU A 358 -39.51 0.78 -13.82
N GLY A 359 -38.73 -0.11 -13.18
CA GLY A 359 -38.40 -1.45 -13.62
C GLY A 359 -37.52 -1.52 -14.87
N ARG A 360 -36.99 -0.40 -15.38
CA ARG A 360 -36.31 -0.37 -16.68
C ARG A 360 -34.97 0.36 -16.65
N VAL A 361 -33.91 -0.40 -16.90
CA VAL A 361 -32.57 0.11 -17.21
C VAL A 361 -32.15 -0.34 -18.61
N ALA A 362 -31.26 0.41 -19.24
CA ALA A 362 -30.68 0.06 -20.53
C ALA A 362 -29.18 0.38 -20.55
N VAL A 363 -28.40 -0.42 -21.26
CA VAL A 363 -27.01 -0.07 -21.61
C VAL A 363 -27.06 0.81 -22.86
N LYS A 364 -26.57 2.05 -22.76
CA LYS A 364 -26.58 3.04 -23.84
C LYS A 364 -25.19 3.62 -24.08
N ARG A 365 -24.92 3.98 -25.34
CA ARG A 365 -23.79 4.84 -25.70
C ARG A 365 -24.03 6.27 -25.21
N ARG A 366 -23.11 6.81 -24.42
CA ARG A 366 -23.11 8.16 -23.87
C ARG A 366 -21.75 8.83 -24.10
N PRO A 367 -21.68 10.16 -24.21
CA PRO A 367 -20.39 10.85 -24.26
C PRO A 367 -19.55 10.57 -23.02
N VAL A 368 -18.24 10.39 -23.19
CA VAL A 368 -17.29 10.35 -22.08
C VAL A 368 -17.26 11.73 -21.42
N PRO A 369 -17.45 11.85 -20.09
CA PRO A 369 -17.44 13.13 -19.44
C PRO A 369 -16.02 13.71 -19.42
N GLY A 370 -15.91 15.03 -19.62
CA GLY A 370 -14.63 15.74 -19.47
C GLY A 370 -14.32 16.08 -18.01
N VAL A 371 -13.06 16.43 -17.74
CA VAL A 371 -12.67 17.13 -16.50
C VAL A 371 -13.10 18.60 -16.64
N GLU A 372 -14.13 19.01 -15.90
CA GLU A 372 -14.70 20.36 -16.01
C GLU A 372 -14.05 21.34 -15.03
N GLY A 373 -13.77 20.85 -13.82
CA GLY A 373 -13.21 21.64 -12.72
C GLY A 373 -11.73 21.32 -12.43
N PRO A 374 -10.98 22.27 -11.85
CA PRO A 374 -9.55 22.07 -11.62
C PRO A 374 -9.25 21.04 -10.51
N GLY A 375 -10.21 20.71 -9.63
CA GLY A 375 -10.08 19.69 -8.59
C GLY A 375 -10.77 18.37 -8.92
N GLU A 376 -11.05 18.12 -10.20
CA GLU A 376 -11.76 16.93 -10.67
C GLU A 376 -10.81 15.96 -11.38
N VAL A 377 -11.19 14.68 -11.43
CA VAL A 377 -10.50 13.68 -12.27
C VAL A 377 -11.49 12.92 -13.13
N LEU A 378 -11.01 12.39 -14.24
CA LEU A 378 -11.69 11.36 -15.00
C LEU A 378 -11.12 9.99 -14.62
N VAL A 379 -12.00 9.05 -14.29
CA VAL A 379 -11.64 7.68 -13.95
C VAL A 379 -12.17 6.75 -15.04
N LYS A 380 -11.29 5.91 -15.60
CA LYS A 380 -11.70 4.74 -16.37
C LYS A 380 -12.10 3.65 -15.37
N VAL A 381 -13.36 3.27 -15.38
CA VAL A 381 -13.93 2.32 -14.43
C VAL A 381 -13.42 0.92 -14.76
N GLU A 382 -12.98 0.19 -13.74
CA GLU A 382 -12.62 -1.23 -13.83
C GLU A 382 -13.81 -2.08 -13.36
N PHE A 383 -14.33 -1.75 -12.18
CA PHE A 383 -15.47 -2.43 -11.58
C PHE A 383 -16.49 -1.43 -11.06
N SER A 384 -17.77 -1.70 -11.28
CA SER A 384 -18.88 -0.98 -10.67
C SER A 384 -19.87 -1.90 -9.95
N GLY A 385 -20.29 -1.52 -8.76
CA GLY A 385 -21.22 -2.30 -7.95
C GLY A 385 -22.67 -1.97 -8.27
N LEU A 386 -23.52 -2.98 -8.11
CA LEU A 386 -24.95 -2.79 -7.96
C LEU A 386 -25.30 -2.79 -6.46
N CYS A 387 -25.86 -1.70 -5.96
CA CYS A 387 -26.27 -1.56 -4.57
C CYS A 387 -27.79 -1.70 -4.41
N GLY A 388 -28.24 -2.04 -3.19
CA GLY A 388 -29.67 -2.07 -2.88
C GLY A 388 -30.34 -0.71 -3.05
N SER A 389 -29.60 0.38 -2.90
CA SER A 389 -30.09 1.74 -3.14
C SER A 389 -30.35 2.04 -4.63
N ASP A 390 -29.59 1.44 -5.55
CA ASP A 390 -29.90 1.53 -6.99
C ASP A 390 -31.26 0.88 -7.28
N LEU A 391 -31.63 -0.17 -6.52
CA LEU A 391 -32.96 -0.78 -6.63
C LEU A 391 -34.08 0.13 -6.14
N HIS A 392 -33.83 1.11 -5.27
CA HIS A 392 -34.85 2.08 -4.88
C HIS A 392 -35.25 2.98 -6.05
N LEU A 393 -34.28 3.37 -6.87
CA LEU A 393 -34.48 4.11 -8.11
C LEU A 393 -35.13 3.23 -9.17
N TYR A 394 -34.59 2.01 -9.34
CA TYR A 394 -35.12 1.02 -10.28
C TYR A 394 -36.58 0.68 -10.02
N ARG A 395 -36.98 0.49 -8.75
CA ARG A 395 -38.37 0.17 -8.36
C ARG A 395 -39.29 1.39 -8.29
N GLY A 396 -38.79 2.59 -8.57
CA GLY A 396 -39.59 3.83 -8.46
C GLY A 396 -39.99 4.20 -7.02
N THR A 397 -39.41 3.58 -6.00
CA THR A 397 -39.67 3.93 -4.60
C THR A 397 -39.07 5.28 -4.21
N GLU A 398 -38.03 5.73 -4.93
CA GLU A 398 -37.51 7.09 -4.90
C GLU A 398 -37.61 7.70 -6.30
N ASP A 399 -38.35 8.81 -6.44
CA ASP A 399 -38.43 9.53 -7.70
C ASP A 399 -37.25 10.52 -7.83
N CYS A 400 -36.41 10.26 -8.82
CA CYS A 400 -35.28 11.11 -9.19
C CYS A 400 -35.28 11.43 -10.70
N GLY A 401 -36.41 11.22 -11.39
CA GLY A 401 -36.47 11.31 -12.85
C GLY A 401 -35.79 10.14 -13.56
N THR A 402 -35.49 10.33 -14.84
CA THR A 402 -34.90 9.30 -15.73
C THR A 402 -33.78 9.90 -16.59
N ASP A 403 -33.14 9.08 -17.40
CA ASP A 403 -32.10 9.46 -18.39
C ASP A 403 -30.76 9.94 -17.81
N PHE A 404 -30.39 9.42 -16.64
CA PHE A 404 -29.06 9.57 -16.05
C PHE A 404 -28.38 8.20 -15.86
N ILE A 405 -27.05 8.24 -15.78
CA ILE A 405 -26.21 7.05 -15.59
C ILE A 405 -26.27 6.62 -14.11
N LEU A 406 -26.53 5.34 -13.85
CA LEU A 406 -26.65 4.75 -12.51
C LEU A 406 -25.30 4.35 -11.89
N GLY A 407 -25.32 3.98 -10.62
CA GLY A 407 -24.20 3.37 -9.91
C GLY A 407 -23.31 4.34 -9.14
N HIS A 408 -23.01 3.97 -7.90
CA HIS A 408 -22.24 4.80 -6.97
C HIS A 408 -21.12 4.06 -6.26
N GLU A 409 -20.92 2.79 -6.58
CA GLU A 409 -19.81 1.98 -6.09
C GLU A 409 -18.87 1.69 -7.26
N PHE A 410 -17.61 2.11 -7.18
CA PHE A 410 -16.66 1.82 -8.25
C PHE A 410 -15.20 1.86 -7.83
N THR A 411 -14.41 1.10 -8.59
CA THR A 411 -12.94 1.19 -8.65
C THR A 411 -12.51 1.45 -10.08
N GLY A 412 -11.37 2.08 -10.26
CA GLY A 412 -10.85 2.33 -11.61
C GLY A 412 -9.48 2.98 -11.60
N ARG A 413 -9.07 3.54 -12.74
CA ARG A 413 -7.80 4.25 -12.90
C ARG A 413 -8.04 5.68 -13.33
N VAL A 414 -7.27 6.60 -12.76
CA VAL A 414 -7.27 8.00 -13.19
C VAL A 414 -6.69 8.07 -14.61
N VAL A 415 -7.42 8.68 -15.54
CA VAL A 415 -7.00 8.87 -16.94
C VAL A 415 -6.84 10.33 -17.34
N ASP A 416 -7.46 11.25 -16.60
CA ASP A 416 -7.27 12.69 -16.73
C ASP A 416 -7.46 13.37 -15.36
N ALA A 417 -6.79 14.49 -15.13
CA ALA A 417 -6.80 15.19 -13.84
C ALA A 417 -6.70 16.72 -14.00
N GLY A 418 -7.53 17.43 -13.26
CA GLY A 418 -7.49 18.89 -13.17
C GLY A 418 -6.22 19.38 -12.47
N LYS A 419 -5.80 20.60 -12.80
CA LYS A 419 -4.55 21.24 -12.32
C LYS A 419 -4.41 21.37 -10.78
N ASP A 420 -5.52 21.38 -10.06
CA ASP A 420 -5.56 21.54 -8.60
C ASP A 420 -5.60 20.20 -7.86
N VAL A 421 -5.71 19.06 -8.57
CA VAL A 421 -5.59 17.72 -7.98
C VAL A 421 -4.16 17.50 -7.53
N LYS A 422 -3.95 17.17 -6.23
CA LYS A 422 -2.61 17.01 -5.65
C LYS A 422 -2.31 15.58 -5.22
N LYS A 423 -3.32 14.77 -4.92
CA LYS A 423 -3.11 13.41 -4.37
C LYS A 423 -3.02 12.35 -5.45
N PHE A 424 -3.48 12.62 -6.67
CA PHE A 424 -3.63 11.63 -7.74
C PHE A 424 -2.95 12.05 -9.04
N ALA A 425 -2.40 11.07 -9.74
CA ALA A 425 -1.82 11.20 -11.07
C ALA A 425 -2.48 10.19 -12.03
N VAL A 426 -2.39 10.45 -13.33
CA VAL A 426 -2.81 9.52 -14.37
C VAL A 426 -2.13 8.16 -14.16
N GLY A 427 -2.92 7.09 -14.22
CA GLY A 427 -2.50 5.71 -13.96
C GLY A 427 -2.77 5.21 -12.54
N ASP A 428 -2.98 6.10 -11.55
CA ASP A 428 -3.32 5.71 -10.18
C ASP A 428 -4.63 4.91 -10.16
N ARG A 429 -4.59 3.72 -9.55
CA ARG A 429 -5.79 2.92 -9.27
C ARG A 429 -6.47 3.46 -8.01
N VAL A 430 -7.78 3.64 -8.05
CA VAL A 430 -8.56 4.33 -7.01
C VAL A 430 -9.87 3.62 -6.71
N VAL A 431 -10.41 3.93 -5.54
CA VAL A 431 -11.80 3.66 -5.13
C VAL A 431 -12.43 4.97 -4.67
N ALA A 432 -13.72 5.15 -4.95
CA ALA A 432 -14.46 6.36 -4.58
C ALA A 432 -15.45 6.09 -3.46
N ALA A 433 -15.53 7.00 -2.50
CA ALA A 433 -16.71 7.07 -1.64
C ALA A 433 -17.95 7.39 -2.50
N PHE A 434 -19.08 6.74 -2.22
CA PHE A 434 -20.33 6.92 -3.00
C PHE A 434 -20.91 8.36 -2.97
N THR A 435 -20.42 9.21 -2.07
CA THR A 435 -20.69 10.65 -2.05
C THR A 435 -19.41 11.47 -2.16
N THR A 436 -19.48 12.55 -2.93
CA THR A 436 -18.41 13.55 -2.97
C THR A 436 -18.35 14.38 -1.69
N SER A 437 -17.16 14.85 -1.33
CA SER A 437 -16.98 15.74 -0.17
C SER A 437 -15.94 16.80 -0.48
N CYS A 438 -16.12 18.04 0.00
CA CYS A 438 -15.22 19.15 -0.30
C CYS A 438 -14.00 19.27 0.64
N GLY A 439 -13.94 18.48 1.71
CA GLY A 439 -12.88 18.52 2.74
C GLY A 439 -12.80 19.78 3.62
N GLN A 440 -13.50 20.87 3.31
CA GLN A 440 -13.26 22.17 3.95
C GLN A 440 -14.45 22.79 4.70
N CYS A 441 -15.69 22.37 4.40
CA CYS A 441 -16.88 22.89 5.08
C CYS A 441 -16.96 22.42 6.54
N PHE A 442 -17.86 23.03 7.31
CA PHE A 442 -18.11 22.69 8.72
C PHE A 442 -18.28 21.17 8.94
N TYR A 443 -19.12 20.52 8.13
CA TYR A 443 -19.40 19.09 8.27
C TYR A 443 -18.20 18.21 7.90
N CYS A 444 -17.43 18.57 6.87
CA CYS A 444 -16.23 17.83 6.50
C CYS A 444 -15.15 17.91 7.59
N LYS A 445 -14.97 19.08 8.21
CA LYS A 445 -14.04 19.29 9.32
C LYS A 445 -14.48 18.61 10.63
N ALA A 446 -15.75 18.24 10.72
CA ALA A 446 -16.34 17.53 11.85
C ALA A 446 -16.56 16.03 11.56
N ASP A 447 -15.81 15.46 10.61
CA ASP A 447 -15.86 14.04 10.24
C ASP A 447 -17.25 13.52 9.80
N LEU A 448 -18.08 14.43 9.27
CA LEU A 448 -19.41 14.13 8.75
C LEU A 448 -19.48 14.39 7.24
N SER A 449 -18.57 13.79 6.48
CA SER A 449 -18.46 13.96 5.03
C SER A 449 -19.76 13.67 4.26
N SER A 450 -20.62 12.77 4.76
CA SER A 450 -21.94 12.49 4.16
C SER A 450 -22.87 13.68 4.14
N ARG A 451 -22.64 14.71 4.99
CA ARG A 451 -23.42 15.96 5.07
C ARG A 451 -22.62 17.17 4.56
N CYS A 452 -21.59 16.95 3.74
CA CYS A 452 -20.88 18.04 3.08
C CYS A 452 -21.87 19.00 2.38
N THR A 453 -21.66 20.31 2.52
CA THR A 453 -22.50 21.33 1.88
C THR A 453 -22.46 21.28 0.35
N SER A 454 -21.40 20.71 -0.21
CA SER A 454 -21.19 20.51 -1.65
C SER A 454 -21.34 19.04 -2.06
N CYS A 455 -21.94 18.21 -1.19
CA CYS A 455 -22.14 16.78 -1.44
C CYS A 455 -22.94 16.53 -2.72
N MET A 456 -22.49 15.54 -3.48
CA MET A 456 -23.18 14.95 -4.62
C MET A 456 -23.13 13.43 -4.45
N VAL A 457 -24.18 12.76 -4.86
CA VAL A 457 -24.27 11.29 -4.86
C VAL A 457 -24.04 10.86 -6.31
N PHE A 458 -23.10 9.94 -6.54
CA PHE A 458 -22.94 9.32 -7.86
C PHE A 458 -24.22 8.57 -8.25
N GLY A 459 -24.51 8.46 -9.54
CA GLY A 459 -25.71 7.73 -9.97
C GLY A 459 -27.00 8.52 -9.76
N THR A 460 -26.96 9.85 -9.88
CA THR A 460 -28.13 10.73 -9.77
C THR A 460 -28.15 11.77 -10.91
N PRO A 461 -29.27 12.48 -11.15
CA PRO A 461 -29.30 13.52 -12.19
C PRO A 461 -28.24 14.62 -12.00
N LYS A 462 -27.83 14.88 -10.75
CA LYS A 462 -26.81 15.89 -10.42
C LYS A 462 -25.39 15.44 -10.75
N LEU A 463 -25.13 14.13 -10.70
CA LEU A 463 -23.82 13.55 -10.95
C LEU A 463 -23.98 12.13 -11.50
N GLY A 464 -23.62 11.97 -12.78
CA GLY A 464 -23.63 10.67 -13.45
C GLY A 464 -22.84 9.61 -12.68
N GLY A 465 -23.39 8.41 -12.66
CA GLY A 465 -22.82 7.28 -11.93
C GLY A 465 -21.69 6.56 -12.66
N ALA A 466 -21.25 5.48 -12.04
CA ALA A 466 -20.09 4.70 -12.44
C ALA A 466 -20.43 3.31 -12.99
N GLN A 467 -21.71 2.96 -13.16
CA GLN A 467 -22.09 1.84 -14.02
C GLN A 467 -21.92 2.26 -15.49
N SER A 468 -20.68 2.59 -15.85
CA SER A 468 -20.22 3.14 -17.12
C SER A 468 -18.73 2.85 -17.28
N GLN A 469 -18.19 3.02 -18.49
CA GLN A 469 -16.76 2.79 -18.73
C GLN A 469 -15.88 3.93 -18.19
N TYR A 470 -16.43 5.15 -18.07
CA TYR A 470 -15.75 6.31 -17.49
C TYR A 470 -16.68 7.07 -16.55
N VAL A 471 -16.11 7.67 -15.50
CA VAL A 471 -16.83 8.50 -14.54
C VAL A 471 -16.01 9.72 -14.13
N ARG A 472 -16.67 10.88 -14.08
CA ARG A 472 -16.09 12.14 -13.60
C ARG A 472 -16.21 12.20 -12.08
N VAL A 473 -15.12 12.53 -11.40
CA VAL A 473 -15.06 12.58 -9.94
C VAL A 473 -14.72 13.99 -9.46
N PRO A 474 -15.71 14.74 -8.95
CA PRO A 474 -15.49 16.01 -8.29
C PRO A 474 -14.78 15.87 -6.95
N PHE A 475 -14.04 16.92 -6.57
CA PHE A 475 -13.28 16.98 -5.30
C PHE A 475 -12.38 15.75 -5.12
N ALA A 476 -11.60 15.41 -6.14
CA ALA A 476 -10.88 14.15 -6.24
C ALA A 476 -10.04 13.83 -4.99
N ASP A 477 -9.32 14.83 -4.47
CA ASP A 477 -8.44 14.70 -3.29
C ASP A 477 -9.16 14.30 -1.99
N THR A 478 -10.49 14.40 -1.93
CA THR A 478 -11.31 14.12 -0.73
C THR A 478 -12.41 13.10 -0.98
N THR A 479 -12.73 12.82 -2.25
CA THR A 479 -13.70 11.79 -2.64
C THR A 479 -13.02 10.44 -2.91
N LEU A 480 -11.80 10.45 -3.46
CA LEU A 480 -11.07 9.24 -3.84
C LEU A 480 -10.09 8.81 -2.76
N THR A 481 -9.83 7.50 -2.75
CA THR A 481 -8.69 6.89 -2.06
C THR A 481 -7.90 6.04 -3.06
N LYS A 482 -6.56 6.10 -2.99
CA LYS A 482 -5.70 5.20 -3.79
C LYS A 482 -5.93 3.76 -3.37
N ALA A 483 -5.93 2.85 -4.34
CA ALA A 483 -6.04 1.43 -4.08
C ALA A 483 -4.91 0.98 -3.13
N PRO A 484 -5.23 0.50 -1.92
CA PRO A 484 -4.24 -0.05 -0.99
C PRO A 484 -3.71 -1.38 -1.53
N ALA A 485 -2.44 -1.67 -1.27
CA ALA A 485 -1.76 -2.83 -1.84
C ALA A 485 -2.27 -4.18 -1.27
N ASN A 486 -2.80 -4.12 -0.06
CA ASN A 486 -3.14 -5.23 0.81
C ASN A 486 -4.65 -5.50 0.84
N ILE A 487 -5.44 -4.86 -0.04
CA ILE A 487 -6.83 -5.25 -0.30
C ILE A 487 -6.91 -5.99 -1.64
N HIS A 488 -7.51 -7.18 -1.64
CA HIS A 488 -7.75 -7.94 -2.85
C HIS A 488 -8.50 -7.07 -3.89
N PRO A 489 -8.08 -7.04 -5.17
CA PRO A 489 -8.61 -6.13 -6.18
C PRO A 489 -10.13 -6.07 -6.31
N ARG A 490 -10.82 -7.22 -6.17
CA ARG A 490 -12.29 -7.30 -6.19
C ARG A 490 -12.96 -6.89 -4.89
N ASN A 491 -12.25 -7.00 -3.75
CA ASN A 491 -12.78 -6.58 -2.45
C ASN A 491 -12.65 -5.08 -2.24
N LEU A 492 -11.79 -4.40 -3.00
CA LEU A 492 -11.64 -2.95 -2.93
C LEU A 492 -12.96 -2.22 -3.19
N ILE A 493 -13.81 -2.73 -4.09
CA ILE A 493 -15.11 -2.10 -4.37
C ILE A 493 -16.04 -2.05 -3.15
N LEU A 494 -15.87 -2.96 -2.18
CA LEU A 494 -16.63 -2.93 -0.94
C LEU A 494 -16.38 -1.64 -0.14
N MET A 495 -15.21 -1.03 -0.31
CA MET A 495 -14.83 0.24 0.32
C MET A 495 -15.50 1.47 -0.30
N ALA A 496 -16.19 1.32 -1.42
CA ALA A 496 -16.92 2.44 -2.02
C ALA A 496 -18.17 2.82 -1.19
N ASP A 497 -18.80 1.84 -0.53
CA ASP A 497 -20.00 2.02 0.29
C ASP A 497 -20.14 0.95 1.37
N ILE A 498 -20.49 -0.28 0.97
CA ILE A 498 -21.12 -1.24 1.89
C ILE A 498 -20.26 -1.67 3.07
N PHE A 499 -18.93 -1.76 2.91
CA PHE A 499 -18.04 -2.10 4.02
C PHE A 499 -17.90 -0.94 5.02
N PRO A 500 -17.52 0.28 4.61
CA PRO A 500 -17.55 1.47 5.46
C PRO A 500 -18.91 1.68 6.14
N THR A 501 -20.03 1.43 5.45
CA THR A 501 -21.37 1.58 6.02
C THR A 501 -21.64 0.54 7.12
N GLY A 502 -21.28 -0.73 6.91
CA GLY A 502 -21.36 -1.76 7.95
C GLY A 502 -20.44 -1.48 9.15
N PHE A 503 -19.21 -1.05 8.88
CA PHE A 503 -18.25 -0.62 9.91
C PHE A 503 -18.79 0.58 10.72
N PHE A 504 -19.36 1.58 10.05
CA PHE A 504 -19.93 2.76 10.68
C PHE A 504 -21.08 2.40 11.61
N ALA A 505 -21.93 1.44 11.24
CA ALA A 505 -22.99 0.93 12.12
C ALA A 505 -22.43 0.38 13.42
N ALA A 506 -21.40 -0.48 13.34
CA ALA A 506 -20.72 -1.04 14.51
C ALA A 506 -20.06 0.07 15.35
N ARG A 507 -19.24 0.93 14.73
CA ARG A 507 -18.53 2.03 15.40
C ARG A 507 -19.50 2.97 16.14
N ASN A 508 -20.63 3.31 15.55
CA ASN A 508 -21.63 4.17 16.18
C ASN A 508 -22.22 3.54 17.43
N ALA A 509 -22.53 2.25 17.37
CA ALA A 509 -23.17 1.57 18.47
C ALA A 509 -22.20 1.37 19.64
N PHE A 510 -20.97 0.94 19.35
CA PHE A 510 -19.96 0.65 20.37
C PHE A 510 -19.33 1.89 20.99
N SER A 511 -19.24 3.02 20.27
CA SER A 511 -18.79 4.30 20.86
C SER A 511 -19.75 4.85 21.93
N ARG A 512 -20.99 4.34 21.97
CA ARG A 512 -22.03 4.70 22.95
C ARG A 512 -22.19 3.66 24.07
N LEU A 513 -21.46 2.56 23.98
CA LEU A 513 -21.42 1.54 25.01
C LEU A 513 -20.21 1.81 25.93
N PRO A 514 -20.33 1.63 27.25
CA PRO A 514 -19.16 1.70 28.13
C PRO A 514 -18.08 0.70 27.67
N ALA A 515 -16.83 1.15 27.55
CA ALA A 515 -15.75 0.35 26.94
C ALA A 515 -15.57 -1.05 27.58
N HIS A 516 -15.73 -1.15 28.91
CA HIS A 516 -15.63 -2.42 29.65
C HIS A 516 -16.76 -3.42 29.31
N ARG A 517 -17.84 -2.97 28.65
CA ARG A 517 -18.98 -3.80 28.26
C ARG A 517 -18.88 -4.34 26.84
N ALA A 518 -18.00 -3.81 25.98
CA ALA A 518 -17.93 -4.23 24.58
C ALA A 518 -17.76 -5.75 24.42
N ARG A 519 -16.78 -6.34 25.11
CA ARG A 519 -16.48 -7.79 25.05
C ARG A 519 -17.47 -8.68 25.81
N THR A 520 -18.28 -8.11 26.70
CA THR A 520 -19.31 -8.84 27.45
C THR A 520 -20.71 -8.60 26.91
N SER A 521 -20.82 -7.87 25.79
CA SER A 521 -22.10 -7.47 25.22
C SER A 521 -22.74 -8.60 24.42
N THR A 522 -24.07 -8.61 24.42
CA THR A 522 -24.87 -9.35 23.42
C THR A 522 -25.29 -8.39 22.33
N VAL A 523 -24.97 -8.71 21.08
CA VAL A 523 -25.23 -7.87 19.90
C VAL A 523 -26.17 -8.60 18.96
N ALA A 524 -27.15 -7.89 18.41
CA ALA A 524 -27.99 -8.38 17.31
C ALA A 524 -27.78 -7.55 16.05
N VAL A 525 -27.61 -8.21 14.90
CA VAL A 525 -27.62 -7.59 13.57
C VAL A 525 -28.92 -7.96 12.87
N ILE A 526 -29.74 -6.96 12.57
CA ILE A 526 -31.01 -7.11 11.85
C ILE A 526 -30.80 -6.71 10.40
N GLY A 527 -30.98 -7.67 9.49
CA GLY A 527 -30.69 -7.57 8.07
C GLY A 527 -29.30 -8.12 7.76
N CYS A 528 -29.25 -9.25 7.04
CA CYS A 528 -28.05 -9.96 6.62
C CYS A 528 -27.80 -9.81 5.11
N GLY A 529 -28.22 -8.68 4.51
CA GLY A 529 -27.76 -8.28 3.18
C GLY A 529 -26.28 -7.86 3.20
N PRO A 530 -25.73 -7.37 2.06
CA PRO A 530 -24.30 -7.05 1.96
C PRO A 530 -23.76 -6.14 3.07
N VAL A 531 -24.47 -5.05 3.38
CA VAL A 531 -24.07 -4.12 4.46
C VAL A 531 -24.10 -4.82 5.83
N GLY A 532 -25.09 -5.66 6.08
CA GLY A 532 -25.22 -6.41 7.34
C GLY A 532 -24.12 -7.45 7.53
N LEU A 533 -23.74 -8.14 6.46
CA LEU A 533 -22.62 -9.08 6.46
C LEU A 533 -21.28 -8.35 6.69
N CYS A 534 -21.10 -7.16 6.09
CA CYS A 534 -19.98 -6.29 6.43
C CYS A 534 -20.01 -5.83 7.89
N ALA A 535 -21.19 -5.49 8.43
CA ALA A 535 -21.34 -5.07 9.83
C ALA A 535 -21.02 -6.21 10.81
N LEU A 536 -21.40 -7.44 10.50
CA LEU A 536 -21.03 -8.64 11.27
C LEU A 536 -19.51 -8.83 11.29
N ALA A 537 -18.88 -8.83 10.10
CA ALA A 537 -17.43 -8.98 9.99
C ALA A 537 -16.69 -7.87 10.75
N ALA A 538 -17.13 -6.62 10.59
CA ALA A 538 -16.56 -5.47 11.29
C ALA A 538 -16.70 -5.61 12.81
N THR A 539 -17.91 -5.92 13.31
CA THR A 539 -18.19 -6.07 14.74
C THR A 539 -17.33 -7.14 15.39
N THR A 540 -17.18 -8.30 14.73
CA THR A 540 -16.31 -9.38 15.21
C THR A 540 -14.85 -8.95 15.29
N SER A 541 -14.37 -8.23 14.27
CA SER A 541 -12.97 -7.77 14.18
C SER A 541 -12.63 -6.68 15.20
N THR A 542 -13.49 -5.68 15.37
CA THR A 542 -13.18 -4.48 16.15
C THR A 542 -13.57 -4.58 17.62
N HIS A 543 -14.58 -5.39 17.96
CA HIS A 543 -15.19 -5.37 19.28
C HIS A 543 -15.27 -6.74 19.95
N ALA A 544 -15.38 -7.83 19.17
CA ALA A 544 -15.45 -9.21 19.66
C ALA A 544 -16.43 -9.38 20.85
N PRO A 545 -17.75 -9.13 20.63
CA PRO A 545 -18.76 -9.28 21.68
C PRO A 545 -18.87 -10.72 22.16
N ALA A 546 -19.42 -10.93 23.36
CA ALA A 546 -19.61 -12.26 23.92
C ALA A 546 -20.58 -13.10 23.08
N HIS A 547 -21.61 -12.44 22.54
CA HIS A 547 -22.63 -13.08 21.70
C HIS A 547 -22.99 -12.18 20.53
N LEU A 548 -23.07 -12.77 19.34
CA LEU A 548 -23.43 -12.08 18.10
C LEU A 548 -24.55 -12.86 17.40
N LEU A 549 -25.73 -12.25 17.34
CA LEU A 549 -26.93 -12.81 16.71
C LEU A 549 -27.14 -12.15 15.35
N ALA A 550 -27.49 -12.93 14.34
CA ALA A 550 -27.80 -12.46 13.00
C ALA A 550 -29.25 -12.79 12.64
N ILE A 551 -30.02 -11.80 12.19
CA ILE A 551 -31.47 -11.91 12.00
C ILE A 551 -31.83 -11.48 10.57
N ASP A 552 -32.50 -12.35 9.83
CA ASP A 552 -32.98 -12.12 8.46
C ASP A 552 -34.17 -13.05 8.15
N ALA A 553 -34.80 -12.94 6.99
CA ALA A 553 -35.80 -13.88 6.49
C ALA A 553 -35.26 -14.83 5.41
N VAL A 554 -34.12 -14.49 4.80
CA VAL A 554 -33.55 -15.23 3.65
C VAL A 554 -32.54 -16.27 4.12
N PRO A 555 -32.77 -17.58 3.90
CA PRO A 555 -31.89 -18.64 4.38
C PRO A 555 -30.44 -18.55 3.91
N SER A 556 -30.19 -18.19 2.64
CA SER A 556 -28.83 -18.06 2.10
C SER A 556 -28.02 -16.94 2.76
N ARG A 557 -28.69 -15.84 3.16
CA ARG A 557 -28.07 -14.75 3.92
C ARG A 557 -27.69 -15.17 5.33
N LEU A 558 -28.56 -15.95 5.98
CA LEU A 558 -28.31 -16.51 7.30
C LEU A 558 -27.15 -17.50 7.30
N GLN A 559 -27.00 -18.31 6.25
CA GLN A 559 -25.84 -19.20 6.08
C GLN A 559 -24.53 -18.41 6.00
N ASN A 560 -24.51 -17.33 5.22
CA ASN A 560 -23.35 -16.45 5.14
C ASN A 560 -23.06 -15.78 6.51
N ALA A 561 -24.08 -15.32 7.21
CA ALA A 561 -23.92 -14.76 8.55
C ALA A 561 -23.33 -15.78 9.54
N ALA A 562 -23.79 -17.04 9.48
CA ALA A 562 -23.24 -18.13 10.28
C ALA A 562 -21.77 -18.43 9.96
N SER A 563 -21.37 -18.40 8.68
CA SER A 563 -19.95 -18.55 8.31
C SER A 563 -19.05 -17.42 8.83
N LEU A 564 -19.63 -16.26 9.18
CA LEU A 564 -18.93 -15.14 9.82
C LEU A 564 -18.90 -15.25 11.35
N GLY A 565 -19.44 -16.34 11.92
CA GLY A 565 -19.41 -16.64 13.34
C GLY A 565 -20.63 -16.16 14.14
N ALA A 566 -21.70 -15.71 13.47
CA ALA A 566 -22.92 -15.30 14.14
C ALA A 566 -23.90 -16.47 14.36
N GLU A 567 -24.67 -16.41 15.42
CA GLU A 567 -25.79 -17.33 15.63
C GLU A 567 -27.00 -16.79 14.83
N ALA A 568 -27.36 -17.49 13.76
CA ALA A 568 -28.29 -17.00 12.76
C ALA A 568 -29.74 -17.47 13.02
N PHE A 569 -30.69 -16.54 12.97
CA PHE A 569 -32.11 -16.79 13.22
C PHE A 569 -32.97 -16.26 12.08
N ASN A 570 -33.85 -17.12 11.56
CA ASN A 570 -34.90 -16.67 10.65
C ASN A 570 -36.06 -16.09 11.45
N TYR A 571 -36.26 -14.76 11.43
CA TYR A 571 -37.31 -14.16 12.27
C TYR A 571 -38.74 -14.54 11.83
N SER A 572 -38.93 -14.99 10.58
CA SER A 572 -40.25 -15.35 10.06
C SER A 572 -40.68 -16.75 10.52
N THR A 573 -39.73 -17.63 10.82
CA THR A 573 -40.00 -19.03 11.21
C THR A 573 -39.50 -19.41 12.60
N GLN A 574 -38.59 -18.62 13.19
CA GLN A 574 -37.88 -18.93 14.44
C GLN A 574 -37.96 -17.78 15.45
N ARG A 575 -39.01 -16.93 15.40
CA ARG A 575 -39.14 -15.78 16.32
C ARG A 575 -39.11 -16.22 17.79
N GLY A 576 -39.84 -17.27 18.14
CA GLY A 576 -39.87 -17.79 19.51
C GLY A 576 -38.50 -18.28 19.99
N ASP A 577 -37.75 -18.96 19.11
CA ASP A 577 -36.39 -19.44 19.42
C ASP A 577 -35.42 -18.28 19.61
N LEU A 578 -35.50 -17.24 18.77
CA LEU A 578 -34.72 -16.01 18.88
C LEU A 578 -34.99 -15.32 20.23
N ASP A 579 -36.26 -15.12 20.58
CA ASP A 579 -36.66 -14.46 21.82
C ASP A 579 -36.19 -15.26 23.05
N ALA A 580 -36.35 -16.59 23.01
CA ALA A 580 -35.85 -17.50 24.06
C ALA A 580 -34.32 -17.45 24.16
N ARG A 581 -33.61 -17.40 23.03
CA ARG A 581 -32.15 -17.29 23.01
C ARG A 581 -31.67 -15.98 23.59
N ILE A 582 -32.27 -14.85 23.20
CA ILE A 582 -31.97 -13.54 23.77
C ILE A 582 -32.22 -13.54 25.27
N ALA A 583 -33.35 -14.05 25.72
CA ALA A 583 -33.67 -14.14 27.15
C ALA A 583 -32.64 -14.97 27.92
N HIS A 584 -32.24 -16.13 27.38
CA HIS A 584 -31.21 -16.98 27.98
C HIS A 584 -29.86 -16.27 28.10
N LEU A 585 -29.36 -15.66 27.00
CA LEU A 585 -28.06 -15.00 26.96
C LEU A 585 -28.00 -13.74 27.83
N THR A 586 -29.13 -13.06 28.00
CA THR A 586 -29.17 -11.73 28.62
C THR A 586 -29.87 -11.71 29.98
N GLN A 587 -30.29 -12.88 30.49
CA GLN A 587 -31.11 -13.02 31.71
C GLN A 587 -32.43 -12.23 31.61
N GLY A 588 -33.08 -12.30 30.44
CA GLY A 588 -34.35 -11.65 30.15
C GLY A 588 -34.28 -10.14 29.92
N ARG A 589 -33.08 -9.54 29.93
CA ARG A 589 -32.93 -8.08 29.79
C ARG A 589 -33.13 -7.57 28.37
N GLY A 590 -32.76 -8.37 27.36
CA GLY A 590 -32.62 -7.93 25.97
C GLY A 590 -31.15 -7.66 25.61
N VAL A 591 -30.89 -7.51 24.31
CA VAL A 591 -29.53 -7.33 23.77
C VAL A 591 -28.98 -5.93 24.11
N ASP A 592 -27.67 -5.81 24.26
CA ASP A 592 -27.00 -4.55 24.59
C ASP A 592 -26.98 -3.57 23.42
N VAL A 593 -26.80 -4.12 22.21
CA VAL A 593 -26.57 -3.40 20.98
C VAL A 593 -27.39 -4.04 19.87
N VAL A 594 -28.09 -3.22 19.10
CA VAL A 594 -28.71 -3.62 17.84
C VAL A 594 -28.10 -2.81 16.70
N LEU A 595 -27.61 -3.51 15.68
CA LEU A 595 -27.28 -2.92 14.39
C LEU A 595 -28.47 -3.18 13.44
N GLU A 596 -29.16 -2.13 13.00
CA GLU A 596 -30.32 -2.23 12.11
C GLU A 596 -29.96 -1.76 10.69
N LEU A 597 -29.98 -2.70 9.73
CA LEU A 597 -29.36 -2.59 8.41
C LEU A 597 -30.39 -2.73 7.27
N VAL A 598 -31.68 -2.68 7.57
CA VAL A 598 -32.79 -2.90 6.61
C VAL A 598 -33.42 -1.58 6.19
N GLY A 599 -33.71 -0.67 7.12
CA GLY A 599 -34.39 0.60 6.82
C GLY A 599 -35.91 0.50 6.78
N ALA A 600 -36.48 -0.60 7.27
CA ALA A 600 -37.93 -0.82 7.28
C ALA A 600 -38.52 -0.63 8.69
N LYS A 601 -39.74 -0.08 8.77
CA LYS A 601 -40.47 0.09 10.04
C LYS A 601 -40.52 -1.19 10.90
N PRO A 602 -40.80 -2.40 10.36
CA PRO A 602 -40.79 -3.63 11.15
C PRO A 602 -39.40 -3.99 11.71
N ALA A 603 -38.32 -3.73 10.96
CA ALA A 603 -36.96 -4.01 11.41
C ALA A 603 -36.54 -3.09 12.56
N LEU A 604 -36.85 -1.79 12.45
CA LEU A 604 -36.61 -0.83 13.54
C LEU A 604 -37.52 -1.09 14.76
N GLY A 605 -38.74 -1.58 14.53
CA GLY A 605 -39.64 -2.02 15.60
C GLY A 605 -39.04 -3.18 16.38
N MET A 606 -38.61 -4.23 15.68
CA MET A 606 -37.91 -5.36 16.29
C MET A 606 -36.63 -4.91 17.01
N ALA A 607 -35.83 -4.02 16.41
CA ALA A 607 -34.64 -3.46 17.07
C ALA A 607 -34.99 -2.82 18.42
N PHE A 608 -36.07 -2.02 18.45
CA PHE A 608 -36.58 -1.42 19.67
C PHE A 608 -37.13 -2.43 20.65
N GLU A 609 -37.79 -3.50 20.21
CA GLU A 609 -38.30 -4.57 21.08
C GLU A 609 -37.17 -5.29 21.80
N ILE A 610 -36.17 -5.79 21.05
CA ILE A 610 -35.15 -6.71 21.56
C ILE A 610 -34.02 -6.02 22.33
N VAL A 611 -33.78 -4.73 22.11
CA VAL A 611 -32.76 -3.99 22.87
C VAL A 611 -33.18 -3.89 24.32
N ARG A 612 -32.24 -4.02 25.26
CA ARG A 612 -32.53 -3.82 26.68
C ARG A 612 -32.76 -2.34 27.03
N PRO A 613 -33.38 -2.03 28.18
CA PRO A 613 -33.32 -0.69 28.75
C PRO A 613 -31.88 -0.19 28.89
N GLY A 614 -31.61 1.05 28.47
CA GLY A 614 -30.26 1.62 28.43
C GLY A 614 -29.33 1.02 27.36
N GLY A 615 -29.86 0.32 26.36
CA GLY A 615 -29.10 -0.22 25.25
C GLY A 615 -28.99 0.74 24.07
N VAL A 616 -28.27 0.32 23.02
CA VAL A 616 -27.96 1.16 21.85
C VAL A 616 -28.51 0.54 20.57
N ILE A 617 -29.18 1.34 19.75
CA ILE A 617 -29.57 0.99 18.38
C ILE A 617 -28.77 1.88 17.43
N SER A 618 -27.96 1.29 16.55
CA SER A 618 -27.40 1.98 15.40
C SER A 618 -28.11 1.54 14.14
N SER A 619 -28.96 2.41 13.60
CA SER A 619 -29.72 2.17 12.38
C SER A 619 -29.10 2.95 11.22
N VAL A 620 -28.60 2.22 10.22
CA VAL A 620 -28.02 2.83 8.99
C VAL A 620 -28.83 2.48 7.74
N GLY A 621 -29.90 1.69 7.88
CA GLY A 621 -30.89 1.48 6.83
C GLY A 621 -31.64 2.78 6.47
N VAL A 622 -32.11 2.87 5.23
CA VAL A 622 -32.81 4.05 4.73
C VAL A 622 -34.29 3.99 5.15
N HIS A 623 -34.67 4.81 6.13
CA HIS A 623 -36.05 4.94 6.60
C HIS A 623 -36.79 6.07 5.89
N SER A 624 -37.98 5.76 5.35
CA SER A 624 -38.87 6.73 4.69
C SER A 624 -40.26 6.84 5.34
N THR A 625 -40.48 6.12 6.45
CA THR A 625 -41.76 6.03 7.16
C THR A 625 -41.65 6.53 8.60
N GLU A 626 -42.78 6.65 9.28
CA GLU A 626 -42.83 6.98 10.71
C GLU A 626 -42.12 5.96 11.61
N PHE A 627 -41.69 6.42 12.79
CA PHE A 627 -41.08 5.57 13.80
C PHE A 627 -42.07 4.51 14.33
N PRO A 628 -41.59 3.29 14.65
CA PRO A 628 -42.42 2.23 15.20
C PRO A 628 -42.65 2.33 16.72
N PHE A 629 -42.12 3.35 17.39
CA PHE A 629 -42.26 3.60 18.82
C PHE A 629 -42.42 5.09 19.11
N THR A 630 -43.00 5.41 20.27
CA THR A 630 -43.25 6.79 20.70
C THR A 630 -42.09 7.37 21.51
N ALA A 631 -42.08 8.70 21.66
CA ALA A 631 -41.12 9.38 22.52
C ALA A 631 -41.18 8.91 23.97
N THR A 632 -42.38 8.63 24.50
CA THR A 632 -42.58 8.09 25.86
C THR A 632 -41.94 6.71 26.00
N GLN A 633 -42.18 5.81 25.05
CA GLN A 633 -41.56 4.48 25.07
C GLN A 633 -40.02 4.57 25.02
N ALA A 634 -39.47 5.45 24.19
CA ALA A 634 -38.03 5.67 24.11
C ALA A 634 -37.45 6.25 25.42
N TYR A 635 -38.16 7.22 26.03
CA TYR A 635 -37.82 7.82 27.32
C TYR A 635 -37.76 6.77 28.42
N ASP A 636 -38.83 5.97 28.57
CA ASP A 636 -38.93 4.94 29.61
C ASP A 636 -37.87 3.86 29.45
N LYS A 637 -37.53 3.53 28.20
CA LYS A 637 -36.51 2.53 27.89
C LYS A 637 -35.08 3.07 28.03
N ASN A 638 -34.88 4.38 28.18
CA ASN A 638 -33.56 5.02 28.18
C ASN A 638 -32.68 4.58 26.99
N VAL A 639 -33.30 4.35 25.84
CA VAL A 639 -32.59 3.82 24.66
C VAL A 639 -31.78 4.92 24.00
N THR A 640 -30.57 4.58 23.53
CA THR A 640 -29.83 5.45 22.63
C THR A 640 -30.06 5.00 21.19
N LEU A 641 -30.64 5.87 20.36
CA LEU A 641 -30.81 5.64 18.93
C LEU A 641 -29.86 6.55 18.14
N HIS A 642 -29.07 5.95 17.26
CA HIS A 642 -28.27 6.67 16.28
C HIS A 642 -28.71 6.30 14.86
N MET A 643 -28.97 7.31 14.03
CA MET A 643 -29.41 7.14 12.65
C MET A 643 -28.61 8.04 11.71
N GLY A 644 -28.37 7.57 10.48
CA GLY A 644 -27.88 8.44 9.41
C GLY A 644 -27.01 7.74 8.37
N ARG A 645 -26.76 8.49 7.29
CA ARG A 645 -25.93 8.06 6.16
C ARG A 645 -24.45 8.02 6.54
N CYS A 646 -23.79 6.92 6.20
CA CYS A 646 -22.36 6.72 6.45
C CYS A 646 -21.50 7.85 5.83
N PRO A 647 -20.68 8.56 6.63
CA PRO A 647 -19.68 9.49 6.11
C PRO A 647 -18.45 8.72 5.65
N VAL A 648 -18.56 8.00 4.51
CA VAL A 648 -17.54 7.06 4.02
C VAL A 648 -16.15 7.65 4.02
N ALA A 649 -15.95 8.83 3.42
CA ALA A 649 -14.63 9.48 3.37
C ALA A 649 -14.05 9.76 4.76
N SER A 650 -14.89 9.97 5.78
CA SER A 650 -14.47 10.24 7.16
C SER A 650 -14.16 8.96 7.95
N VAL A 651 -14.81 7.85 7.63
CA VAL A 651 -14.56 6.55 8.31
C VAL A 651 -13.62 5.65 7.52
N PHE A 652 -13.24 6.06 6.30
CA PHE A 652 -12.49 5.24 5.36
C PHE A 652 -11.21 4.64 5.96
N PRO A 653 -10.35 5.40 6.67
CA PRO A 653 -9.10 4.83 7.20
C PRO A 653 -9.36 3.69 8.20
N GLU A 654 -10.24 3.91 9.19
CA GLU A 654 -10.56 2.89 10.19
C GLU A 654 -11.30 1.69 9.58
N ALA A 655 -12.21 1.96 8.62
CA ALA A 655 -12.90 0.90 7.89
C ALA A 655 -11.91 0.10 7.04
N LEU A 656 -10.91 0.73 6.42
CA LEU A 656 -9.91 0.04 5.62
C LEU A 656 -9.07 -0.90 6.49
N GLU A 657 -8.56 -0.43 7.62
CA GLU A 657 -7.83 -1.26 8.59
C GLU A 657 -8.66 -2.46 9.07
N CYS A 658 -9.98 -2.28 9.20
CA CYS A 658 -10.88 -3.36 9.54
C CYS A 658 -11.06 -4.35 8.39
N LEU A 659 -11.27 -3.86 7.15
CA LEU A 659 -11.41 -4.70 5.96
C LEU A 659 -10.17 -5.55 5.74
N GLU A 660 -8.97 -4.97 5.88
CA GLU A 660 -7.70 -5.69 5.73
C GLU A 660 -7.66 -6.97 6.56
N LYS A 661 -8.21 -6.94 7.79
CA LYS A 661 -8.25 -8.08 8.73
C LYS A 661 -9.33 -9.12 8.40
N VAL A 662 -10.38 -8.76 7.68
CA VAL A 662 -11.56 -9.62 7.49
C VAL A 662 -11.88 -9.96 6.03
N GLN A 663 -11.17 -9.37 5.07
CA GLN A 663 -11.47 -9.50 3.64
C GLN A 663 -11.50 -10.95 3.15
N ASP A 664 -10.70 -11.83 3.75
CA ASP A 664 -10.66 -13.26 3.38
C ASP A 664 -11.98 -13.97 3.69
N LYS A 665 -12.73 -13.46 4.65
CA LYS A 665 -14.05 -13.97 5.03
C LYS A 665 -15.19 -13.40 4.16
N LEU A 666 -14.91 -12.38 3.34
CA LEU A 666 -15.90 -11.65 2.55
C LEU A 666 -15.81 -11.92 1.05
N GLY A 667 -15.01 -12.90 0.62
CA GLY A 667 -14.83 -13.25 -0.79
C GLY A 667 -16.15 -13.53 -1.51
N PHE A 668 -17.12 -14.16 -0.84
CA PHE A 668 -18.44 -14.47 -1.39
C PHE A 668 -19.26 -13.24 -1.81
N LEU A 669 -18.95 -12.04 -1.27
CA LEU A 669 -19.58 -10.78 -1.69
C LEU A 669 -19.05 -10.28 -3.04
N THR A 670 -17.95 -10.83 -3.56
CA THR A 670 -17.28 -10.35 -4.77
C THR A 670 -17.05 -11.45 -5.81
N GLU A 671 -17.85 -12.51 -5.72
CA GLU A 671 -17.83 -13.66 -6.65
C GLU A 671 -18.59 -13.38 -7.95
N THR A 672 -19.77 -12.76 -7.87
CA THR A 672 -20.60 -12.47 -9.04
C THR A 672 -20.09 -11.23 -9.78
N VAL A 673 -19.15 -11.46 -10.70
CA VAL A 673 -18.61 -10.43 -11.61
C VAL A 673 -19.11 -10.73 -13.02
N VAL A 674 -19.78 -9.78 -13.65
CA VAL A 674 -20.34 -9.90 -15.00
C VAL A 674 -20.02 -8.71 -15.88
N PRO A 675 -20.02 -8.85 -17.21
CA PRO A 675 -19.87 -7.72 -18.13
C PRO A 675 -20.92 -6.62 -17.90
N LEU A 676 -20.55 -5.35 -18.12
CA LEU A 676 -21.48 -4.21 -18.04
C LEU A 676 -22.64 -4.35 -19.04
N SER A 677 -22.38 -5.00 -20.17
CA SER A 677 -23.38 -5.35 -21.19
C SER A 677 -24.53 -6.22 -20.65
N GLN A 678 -24.34 -6.93 -19.54
CA GLN A 678 -25.37 -7.77 -18.90
C GLN A 678 -26.14 -7.04 -17.79
N ALA A 679 -25.98 -5.72 -17.64
CA ALA A 679 -26.60 -4.96 -16.56
C ALA A 679 -28.13 -5.15 -16.49
N VAL A 680 -28.83 -5.14 -17.62
CA VAL A 680 -30.30 -5.29 -17.66
C VAL A 680 -30.75 -6.60 -17.01
N GLU A 681 -30.10 -7.71 -17.34
CA GLU A 681 -30.39 -9.03 -16.75
C GLU A 681 -30.08 -9.05 -15.26
N TYR A 682 -28.93 -8.53 -14.87
CA TYR A 682 -28.46 -8.64 -13.49
C TYR A 682 -29.14 -7.68 -12.52
N TYR A 683 -29.72 -6.57 -12.99
CA TYR A 683 -30.66 -5.78 -12.20
C TYR A 683 -31.86 -6.63 -11.75
N GLU A 684 -32.39 -7.46 -12.65
CA GLU A 684 -33.52 -8.34 -12.33
C GLU A 684 -33.12 -9.51 -11.42
N VAL A 685 -31.99 -10.15 -11.69
CA VAL A 685 -31.43 -11.22 -10.83
C VAL A 685 -31.22 -10.71 -9.40
N PHE A 686 -30.65 -9.50 -9.28
CA PHE A 686 -30.43 -8.87 -7.97
C PHE A 686 -31.74 -8.44 -7.31
N ASN A 687 -32.69 -7.91 -8.07
CA ASN A 687 -34.03 -7.56 -7.59
C ASN A 687 -34.79 -8.76 -7.01
N ARG A 688 -34.64 -9.94 -7.62
CA ARG A 688 -35.20 -11.22 -7.14
C ARG A 688 -34.41 -11.85 -5.98
N MET A 689 -33.33 -11.21 -5.52
CA MET A 689 -32.48 -11.67 -4.42
C MET A 689 -31.78 -13.02 -4.69
N GLU A 690 -31.57 -13.36 -5.96
CA GLU A 690 -30.89 -14.61 -6.37
C GLU A 690 -29.38 -14.55 -6.14
N VAL A 691 -28.82 -13.34 -6.09
CA VAL A 691 -27.41 -13.06 -5.80
C VAL A 691 -27.28 -12.04 -4.67
N GLN A 692 -26.19 -12.10 -3.92
CA GLN A 692 -25.97 -11.21 -2.77
C GLN A 692 -25.43 -9.84 -3.19
N LYS A 693 -24.60 -9.83 -4.23
CA LYS A 693 -23.96 -8.63 -4.76
C LYS A 693 -23.68 -8.87 -6.24
N VAL A 694 -23.76 -7.84 -7.05
CA VAL A 694 -23.33 -7.86 -8.45
C VAL A 694 -22.23 -6.82 -8.62
N ILE A 695 -21.18 -7.21 -9.35
CA ILE A 695 -20.12 -6.32 -9.80
C ILE A 695 -20.10 -6.38 -11.33
N PHE A 696 -20.27 -5.23 -11.96
CA PHE A 696 -20.06 -5.06 -13.40
C PHE A 696 -18.58 -4.83 -13.67
N ASP A 697 -17.98 -5.66 -14.53
CA ASP A 697 -16.70 -5.40 -15.18
C ASP A 697 -16.96 -4.40 -16.31
N ALA A 698 -16.51 -3.16 -16.14
CA ALA A 698 -16.80 -2.07 -17.08
C ALA A 698 -15.96 -2.14 -18.36
N GLU A 699 -14.95 -3.01 -18.41
CA GLU A 699 -14.13 -3.24 -19.60
C GLU A 699 -14.71 -4.32 -20.53
N LYS A 700 -15.78 -5.01 -20.13
CA LYS A 700 -16.48 -6.07 -20.87
C LYS A 700 -17.98 -5.77 -20.99
#